data_AF-A0A9N9ELV7-F1
#
_entry.id   AF-A0A9N9ELV7-F1
#
_cell.length_a   1.000
_cell.length_b   1.000
_cell.length_c   1.000
_cell.angle_alpha   90.00
_cell.angle_beta   90.00
_cell.angle_gamma   90.00
#
_symmetry.space_group_name_H-M   'P 1'
#
loop_
_entity.id
_entity.type
_entity.pdbx_description
1 polymer ?
#
loop_
_entity_poly.entity_id
_entity_poly.type
_entity_poly.pdbx_seq_one_letter_code
_entity_poly.pdbx_strand_id
1 'polypeptide(L)'
;MTVNAQKWVEKNCHRDIISLDISNKKLKGPLRFEGFNKLKYLDCYNNDLTSLDVSDCTNLVSIRANYNRIHNIDLPRNDKGLEYLNLLDNNFTDQDLRCFSRFVNLKDLHIGNTGTETDREENIYNRFHGSLEPLKTLINLESLSINNTDINSGLEYLPSSVEILRCSAKERKVKKICEDLSIFAMDDNDVFAGRYNLKAWKKNWILSTKLEKEKDDFHYQLEELNKKLSENEYLNTQQTELEKKRGEVLVKQEELKSKKNQLEQDIENLQQKVKDLNTKVEQTEIIYQQKKRELDEKLKSLNSFTAEKLMEKEKLHKEANDLKEDLAIKRKVKEKLDKKLQKNTEELENKKKEIVNLQHQFDGNELIMSDIKMEKEELLRLKRELNNKVYKGKSSTADLRKRMDDLEKQVRLKKNELKKPLLENLQIQERLDGARENVQTLEDEKAYLKNVLKIHGENMQYSKDLIFDLETQLKEKEDLINELQRKNQQQIDYLEIQLNEKEDLINELQQTNEQQNIGLEIQLKKKEFLISKIQQTNQQRLGEINCLFSKIQTKENELNKLSNDFISESELGRAGKDLLKKLLEEQDKFIRFNDYSSEELEKTKKEIIKNHLNSDDVQNLSSLLNKQAEIIRLKLQLESLTTI
;
A
#
# COMPACT_ATOMS: atom_id res chain seq x y z
N MET A 1 -11.24 90.75 81.41
CA MET A 1 -11.26 91.69 80.27
C MET A 1 -10.03 91.40 79.42
N THR A 2 -10.20 91.11 78.13
CA THR A 2 -9.10 90.98 77.16
C THR A 2 -8.52 92.35 76.85
N VAL A 3 -7.19 92.48 76.78
CA VAL A 3 -6.49 93.74 76.51
C VAL A 3 -5.87 93.69 75.11
N ASN A 4 -5.96 94.79 74.34
CA ASN A 4 -5.28 94.85 73.05
C ASN A 4 -3.75 94.79 73.24
N ALA A 5 -3.09 93.84 72.57
CA ALA A 5 -1.68 93.54 72.75
C ALA A 5 -0.77 94.73 72.45
N GLN A 6 -0.98 95.39 71.31
CA GLN A 6 -0.17 96.53 70.87
C GLN A 6 -0.28 97.71 71.85
N LYS A 7 -1.51 98.09 72.22
CA LYS A 7 -1.75 99.16 73.22
C LYS A 7 -1.11 98.86 74.56
N TRP A 8 -1.03 97.58 74.95
CA TRP A 8 -0.38 97.17 76.18
C TRP A 8 1.13 97.42 76.11
N VAL A 9 1.80 97.00 75.05
CA VAL A 9 3.26 97.21 74.89
C VAL A 9 3.58 98.71 74.79
N GLU A 10 2.82 99.48 74.01
CA GLU A 10 3.02 100.93 73.88
C GLU A 10 2.88 101.70 75.20
N LYS A 11 2.01 101.21 76.10
CA LYS A 11 1.78 101.84 77.40
C LYS A 11 2.79 101.40 78.47
N ASN A 12 3.25 100.15 78.43
CA ASN A 12 3.97 99.53 79.55
C ASN A 12 5.44 99.20 79.28
N CYS A 13 5.93 99.37 78.04
CA CYS A 13 7.27 98.96 77.65
C CYS A 13 8.10 100.12 77.08
N HIS A 14 9.37 100.21 77.50
CA HIS A 14 10.36 101.10 76.91
C HIS A 14 11.13 100.39 75.79
N ARG A 15 11.59 101.15 74.77
CA ARG A 15 12.25 100.58 73.57
C ARG A 15 13.63 99.98 73.83
N ASP A 16 14.23 100.27 74.99
CA ASP A 16 15.56 99.80 75.38
C ASP A 16 15.56 98.51 76.22
N ILE A 17 14.38 97.90 76.41
CA ILE A 17 14.22 96.64 77.14
C ILE A 17 15.03 95.51 76.47
N ILE A 18 15.69 94.70 77.31
CA ILE A 18 16.50 93.55 76.90
C ILE A 18 15.69 92.24 77.00
N SER A 19 14.80 92.13 77.97
CA SER A 19 13.97 90.95 78.21
C SER A 19 12.55 91.37 78.51
N LEU A 20 11.58 90.78 77.82
CA LEU A 20 10.17 91.09 77.99
C LEU A 20 9.36 89.81 78.20
N ASP A 21 8.70 89.74 79.35
CA ASP A 21 7.72 88.69 79.68
C ASP A 21 6.32 89.31 79.76
N ILE A 22 5.50 88.96 78.78
CA ILE A 22 4.07 89.29 78.67
C ILE A 22 3.22 88.03 78.66
N SER A 23 3.71 86.94 79.25
CA SER A 23 3.00 85.68 79.33
C SER A 23 1.73 85.79 80.19
N ASN A 24 0.68 85.04 79.80
CA ASN A 24 -0.58 84.92 80.54
C ASN A 24 -1.29 86.26 80.83
N LYS A 25 -1.07 87.29 80.00
CA LYS A 25 -1.65 88.63 80.21
C LYS A 25 -3.03 88.80 79.56
N LYS A 26 -3.56 87.77 78.90
CA LYS A 26 -4.83 87.81 78.14
C LYS A 26 -4.81 88.91 77.06
N LEU A 27 -3.64 89.09 76.44
CA LEU A 27 -3.44 90.04 75.35
C LEU A 27 -4.04 89.49 74.06
N LYS A 28 -4.70 90.34 73.28
CA LYS A 28 -5.37 89.95 72.03
C LYS A 28 -5.00 90.85 70.86
N GLY A 29 -4.91 90.25 69.68
CA GLY A 29 -4.68 90.95 68.42
C GLY A 29 -3.23 90.93 67.95
N PRO A 30 -2.88 91.71 66.91
CA PRO A 30 -1.53 91.78 66.38
C PRO A 30 -0.58 92.46 67.37
N LEU A 31 0.68 92.01 67.39
CA LEU A 31 1.74 92.60 68.21
C LEU A 31 2.98 92.87 67.37
N ARG A 32 3.48 94.11 67.41
CA ARG A 32 4.64 94.57 66.64
C ARG A 32 5.65 95.29 67.52
N PHE A 33 6.91 94.90 67.41
CA PHE A 33 8.03 95.43 68.18
C PHE A 33 8.90 96.42 67.39
N GLU A 34 8.28 97.47 66.85
CA GLU A 34 8.98 98.48 66.06
C GLU A 34 9.99 99.28 66.92
N GLY A 35 11.27 99.20 66.55
CA GLY A 35 12.36 99.91 67.22
C GLY A 35 12.85 99.29 68.54
N PHE A 36 12.43 98.08 68.90
CA PHE A 36 12.93 97.33 70.07
C PHE A 36 14.23 96.58 69.73
N ASN A 37 15.25 97.32 69.29
CA ASN A 37 16.50 96.75 68.80
C ASN A 37 17.38 96.11 69.90
N LYS A 38 17.17 96.44 71.18
CA LYS A 38 17.91 95.85 72.31
C LYS A 38 17.28 94.55 72.85
N LEU A 39 16.07 94.21 72.40
CA LEU A 39 15.35 93.04 72.90
C LEU A 39 16.07 91.75 72.50
N LYS A 40 16.40 90.94 73.51
CA LYS A 40 17.08 89.64 73.37
C LYS A 40 16.15 88.46 73.70
N TYR A 41 15.23 88.66 74.64
CA TYR A 41 14.34 87.60 75.12
C TYR A 41 12.89 88.09 75.10
N LEU A 42 12.03 87.37 74.39
CA LEU A 42 10.60 87.65 74.34
C LEU A 42 9.82 86.41 74.78
N ASP A 43 9.08 86.53 75.87
CA ASP A 43 8.08 85.55 76.28
C ASP A 43 6.68 86.17 76.18
N CYS A 44 5.88 85.67 75.24
CA CYS A 44 4.49 86.04 75.05
C CYS A 44 3.55 84.83 75.12
N TYR A 45 3.99 83.79 75.83
CA TYR A 45 3.25 82.55 76.07
C TYR A 45 1.81 82.79 76.56
N ASN A 46 0.88 81.97 76.06
CA ASN A 46 -0.51 81.91 76.52
C ASN A 46 -1.23 83.27 76.50
N ASN A 47 -1.46 83.75 75.28
CA ASN A 47 -2.26 84.93 74.97
C ASN A 47 -3.16 84.63 73.75
N ASP A 48 -3.90 85.62 73.26
CA ASP A 48 -4.71 85.55 72.04
C ASP A 48 -4.07 86.38 70.91
N LEU A 49 -2.74 86.33 70.77
CA LEU A 49 -2.04 87.08 69.73
C LEU A 49 -2.34 86.49 68.35
N THR A 50 -2.69 87.33 67.38
CA THR A 50 -3.03 86.89 66.01
C THR A 50 -1.88 86.98 65.02
N SER A 51 -0.91 87.87 65.28
CA SER A 51 0.34 87.98 64.53
C SER A 51 1.44 88.52 65.44
N LEU A 52 2.69 88.18 65.11
CA LEU A 52 3.86 88.66 65.82
C LEU A 52 4.89 89.19 64.81
N ASP A 53 5.17 90.50 64.87
CA ASP A 53 6.22 91.12 64.06
C ASP A 53 7.38 91.54 64.98
N VAL A 54 8.49 90.81 64.84
CA VAL A 54 9.77 91.03 65.51
C VAL A 54 10.90 91.27 64.51
N SER A 55 10.57 91.69 63.28
CA SER A 55 11.53 91.84 62.19
C SER A 55 12.63 92.86 62.50
N ASP A 56 12.31 93.91 63.26
CA ASP A 56 13.24 94.96 63.71
C ASP A 56 14.04 94.59 64.98
N CYS A 57 13.71 93.48 65.64
CA CYS A 57 14.38 93.03 66.86
C CYS A 57 15.65 92.21 66.53
N THR A 58 16.65 92.86 65.94
CA THR A 58 17.85 92.21 65.38
C THR A 58 18.76 91.52 66.42
N ASN A 59 18.57 91.77 67.71
CA ASN A 59 19.32 91.14 68.80
C ASN A 59 18.56 90.00 69.49
N LEU A 60 17.40 89.57 68.97
CA LEU A 60 16.64 88.46 69.55
C LEU A 60 17.43 87.15 69.51
N VAL A 61 17.49 86.52 70.68
CA VAL A 61 18.09 85.20 70.92
C VAL A 61 17.02 84.17 71.19
N SER A 62 15.95 84.55 71.89
CA SER A 62 14.88 83.64 72.29
C SER A 62 13.51 84.25 72.10
N ILE A 63 12.63 83.50 71.44
CA ILE A 63 11.22 83.82 71.27
C ILE A 63 10.39 82.64 71.79
N ARG A 64 9.60 82.89 72.83
CA ARG A 64 8.54 82.00 73.29
C ARG A 64 7.19 82.62 72.99
N ALA A 65 6.47 82.02 72.05
CA ALA A 65 5.18 82.51 71.57
C ALA A 65 4.13 81.38 71.45
N ASN A 66 4.32 80.28 72.17
CA ASN A 66 3.39 79.16 72.18
C ASN A 66 2.07 79.47 72.89
N TYR A 67 1.02 78.72 72.55
CA TYR A 67 -0.36 78.94 73.01
C TYR A 67 -0.85 80.33 72.67
N ASN A 68 -0.94 80.61 71.38
CA ASN A 68 -1.47 81.84 70.83
C ASN A 68 -2.35 81.53 69.61
N ARG A 69 -2.77 82.56 68.86
CA ARG A 69 -3.56 82.41 67.62
C ARG A 69 -2.79 82.93 66.40
N ILE A 70 -1.46 82.84 66.44
CA ILE A 70 -0.57 83.43 65.43
C ILE A 70 -0.75 82.67 64.12
N HIS A 71 -1.16 83.38 63.06
CA HIS A 71 -1.22 82.82 61.70
C HIS A 71 -0.14 83.41 60.78
N ASN A 72 0.50 84.50 61.19
CA ASN A 72 1.62 85.12 60.49
C ASN A 72 2.69 85.60 61.48
N ILE A 73 3.96 85.34 61.18
CA ILE A 73 5.11 85.78 61.99
C ILE A 73 6.20 86.38 61.10
N ASP A 74 6.61 87.60 61.43
CA ASP A 74 7.76 88.25 60.80
C ASP A 74 8.98 88.11 61.73
N LEU A 75 9.80 87.09 61.45
CA LEU A 75 10.99 86.75 62.24
C LEU A 75 12.13 87.77 62.06
N PRO A 76 13.07 87.85 63.02
CA PRO A 76 14.16 88.82 62.99
C PRO A 76 14.98 88.75 61.70
N ARG A 77 15.41 89.91 61.19
CA ARG A 77 16.29 89.99 60.02
C ARG A 77 17.71 89.45 60.26
N ASN A 78 18.10 89.28 61.52
CA ASN A 78 19.41 88.75 61.89
C ASN A 78 19.36 87.21 61.94
N ASP A 79 19.80 86.59 60.87
CA ASP A 79 19.81 85.14 60.68
C ASP A 79 20.76 84.38 61.64
N LYS A 80 21.69 85.09 62.31
CA LYS A 80 22.68 84.49 63.21
C LYS A 80 22.38 84.66 64.70
N GLY A 81 21.37 85.46 65.05
CA GLY A 81 21.08 85.81 66.45
C GLY A 81 20.17 84.84 67.19
N LEU A 82 19.21 84.23 66.48
CA LEU A 82 18.14 83.45 67.08
C LEU A 82 18.60 82.01 67.41
N GLU A 83 18.49 81.63 68.68
CA GLU A 83 18.87 80.30 69.19
C GLU A 83 17.65 79.48 69.62
N TYR A 84 16.57 80.12 70.08
CA TYR A 84 15.37 79.44 70.58
C TYR A 84 14.09 80.03 69.95
N LEU A 85 13.28 79.19 69.33
CA LEU A 85 12.00 79.57 68.74
C LEU A 85 10.91 78.56 69.10
N ASN A 86 9.98 78.99 69.94
CA ASN A 86 8.82 78.20 70.33
C ASN A 86 7.52 78.82 69.84
N LEU A 87 6.90 78.13 68.88
CA LEU A 87 5.68 78.48 68.18
C LEU A 87 4.58 77.42 68.34
N LEU A 88 4.71 76.49 69.30
CA LEU A 88 3.72 75.43 69.51
C LEU A 88 2.31 76.00 69.72
N ASP A 89 1.31 75.28 69.24
CA ASP A 89 -0.10 75.59 69.52
C ASP A 89 -0.46 77.04 69.13
N ASN A 90 -0.23 77.36 67.85
CA ASN A 90 -0.64 78.59 67.20
C ASN A 90 -1.67 78.29 66.10
N ASN A 91 -1.87 79.20 65.14
CA ASN A 91 -2.81 79.01 64.04
C ASN A 91 -2.16 79.24 62.67
N PHE A 92 -0.91 78.82 62.49
CA PHE A 92 -0.23 78.96 61.21
C PHE A 92 -1.04 78.29 60.08
N THR A 93 -1.22 79.04 58.98
CA THR A 93 -1.84 78.51 57.76
C THR A 93 -0.90 77.52 57.08
N ASP A 94 -1.44 76.80 56.10
CA ASP A 94 -0.70 75.82 55.30
C ASP A 94 0.59 76.43 54.73
N GLN A 95 1.74 75.98 55.23
CA GLN A 95 3.06 76.42 54.77
C GLN A 95 4.16 75.39 55.06
N ASP A 96 5.25 75.46 54.31
CA ASP A 96 6.45 74.65 54.56
C ASP A 96 7.44 75.32 55.53
N LEU A 97 8.61 74.71 55.68
CA LEU A 97 9.62 75.08 56.66
C LEU A 97 10.68 76.07 56.16
N ARG A 98 10.56 76.60 54.94
CA ARG A 98 11.57 77.50 54.34
C ARG A 98 11.79 78.78 55.14
N CYS A 99 10.76 79.25 55.85
CA CYS A 99 10.89 80.43 56.71
C CYS A 99 11.94 80.28 57.82
N PHE A 100 12.28 79.04 58.21
CA PHE A 100 13.27 78.73 59.24
C PHE A 100 14.69 78.48 58.70
N SER A 101 14.85 78.26 57.38
CA SER A 101 16.09 77.75 56.78
C SER A 101 17.32 78.65 56.96
N ARG A 102 17.11 79.94 57.23
CA ARG A 102 18.18 80.93 57.41
C ARG A 102 18.79 80.95 58.81
N PHE A 103 18.11 80.42 59.83
CA PHE A 103 18.55 80.51 61.23
C PHE A 103 19.55 79.39 61.58
N VAL A 104 20.76 79.48 61.03
CA VAL A 104 21.81 78.44 61.18
C VAL A 104 22.27 78.19 62.62
N ASN A 105 22.03 79.15 63.52
CA ASN A 105 22.36 79.07 64.95
C ASN A 105 21.17 78.63 65.83
N LEU A 106 20.02 78.33 65.23
CA LEU A 106 18.85 77.86 65.95
C LEU A 106 19.12 76.48 66.55
N LYS A 107 18.95 76.35 67.87
CA LYS A 107 19.13 75.12 68.65
C LYS A 107 17.81 74.45 68.95
N ASP A 108 16.78 75.24 69.27
CA ASP A 108 15.44 74.76 69.57
C ASP A 108 14.43 75.35 68.60
N LEU A 109 13.74 74.47 67.87
CA LEU A 109 12.61 74.81 67.01
C LEU A 109 11.39 74.00 67.41
N HIS A 110 10.35 74.67 67.89
CA HIS A 110 9.10 74.01 68.26
C HIS A 110 7.93 74.60 67.48
N ILE A 111 7.38 73.81 66.55
CA ILE A 111 6.36 74.24 65.59
C ILE A 111 5.15 73.30 65.52
N GLY A 112 5.22 72.16 66.21
CA GLY A 112 4.11 71.22 66.34
C GLY A 112 2.94 71.70 67.20
N ASN A 113 2.10 70.74 67.56
CA ASN A 113 0.90 70.94 68.37
C ASN A 113 0.84 69.90 69.49
N THR A 114 0.48 70.30 70.71
CA THR A 114 0.57 69.47 71.93
C THR A 114 -0.70 68.70 72.27
N GLY A 115 -1.89 69.13 71.82
CA GLY A 115 -3.17 68.42 72.03
C GLY A 115 -3.59 67.50 70.87
N THR A 116 -4.55 66.59 71.09
CA THR A 116 -5.15 65.77 70.02
C THR A 116 -6.30 66.52 69.34
N GLU A 117 -6.69 66.14 68.11
CA GLU A 117 -7.77 66.85 67.37
C GLU A 117 -9.10 66.88 68.13
N THR A 118 -9.34 65.91 69.02
CA THR A 118 -10.54 65.81 69.86
C THR A 118 -10.57 66.77 71.04
N ASP A 119 -9.45 67.41 71.39
CA ASP A 119 -9.33 68.29 72.57
C ASP A 119 -9.46 69.79 72.21
N ARG A 120 -9.70 70.13 70.94
CA ARG A 120 -9.63 71.52 70.44
C ARG A 120 -11.02 72.09 70.19
N GLU A 121 -11.57 72.79 71.18
CA GLU A 121 -12.86 73.52 71.08
C GLU A 121 -12.83 74.66 70.05
N GLU A 122 -11.64 75.11 69.63
CA GLU A 122 -11.43 76.14 68.61
C GLU A 122 -10.34 75.64 67.65
N ASN A 123 -10.58 75.68 66.33
CA ASN A 123 -9.74 75.19 65.20
C ASN A 123 -8.32 75.85 65.08
N ILE A 124 -7.61 75.99 66.21
CA ILE A 124 -6.33 76.67 66.39
C ILE A 124 -5.25 75.60 66.41
N TYR A 125 -4.52 75.47 65.32
CA TYR A 125 -3.33 74.63 65.23
C TYR A 125 -2.42 75.02 64.07
N ASN A 126 -1.16 74.63 64.17
CA ASN A 126 -0.14 74.87 63.16
C ASN A 126 -0.25 73.86 62.02
N ARG A 127 -0.36 74.38 60.79
CA ARG A 127 -0.48 73.60 59.54
C ARG A 127 0.84 73.56 58.76
N PHE A 128 1.93 73.20 59.43
CA PHE A 128 3.19 72.96 58.73
C PHE A 128 3.15 71.63 57.97
N HIS A 129 3.60 71.63 56.71
CA HIS A 129 3.54 70.46 55.82
C HIS A 129 4.85 70.23 55.04
N GLY A 130 4.89 69.11 54.32
CA GLY A 130 5.97 68.81 53.36
C GLY A 130 7.13 68.05 53.99
N SER A 131 8.35 68.42 53.59
CA SER A 131 9.60 67.74 53.97
C SER A 131 10.38 68.54 55.00
N LEU A 132 11.21 67.85 55.79
CA LEU A 132 12.23 68.42 56.66
C LEU A 132 13.45 68.99 55.90
N GLU A 133 13.53 68.80 54.58
CA GLU A 133 14.62 69.31 53.73
C GLU A 133 14.99 70.79 53.99
N PRO A 134 14.03 71.73 54.13
CA PRO A 134 14.39 73.13 54.35
C PRO A 134 15.20 73.38 55.62
N LEU A 135 15.19 72.43 56.58
CA LEU A 135 15.96 72.52 57.82
C LEU A 135 17.42 72.04 57.68
N LYS A 136 17.86 71.59 56.49
CA LYS A 136 19.20 71.01 56.27
C LYS A 136 20.38 71.93 56.62
N THR A 137 20.14 73.23 56.61
CA THR A 137 21.13 74.28 56.90
C THR A 137 21.25 74.61 58.39
N LEU A 138 20.32 74.14 59.23
CA LEU A 138 20.29 74.44 60.67
C LEU A 138 21.25 73.51 61.42
N ILE A 139 22.53 73.58 61.08
CA ILE A 139 23.57 72.66 61.57
C ILE A 139 23.72 72.61 63.10
N ASN A 140 23.20 73.60 63.83
CA ASN A 140 23.22 73.66 65.30
C ASN A 140 21.88 73.25 65.94
N LEU A 141 20.91 72.74 65.17
CA LEU A 141 19.61 72.33 65.69
C LEU A 141 19.75 71.09 66.57
N GLU A 142 19.47 71.24 67.85
CA GLU A 142 19.56 70.19 68.87
C GLU A 142 18.19 69.56 69.14
N SER A 143 17.12 70.36 69.05
CA SER A 143 15.79 70.00 69.51
C SER A 143 14.72 70.53 68.57
N LEU A 144 13.96 69.61 67.98
CA LEU A 144 12.90 69.87 67.01
C LEU A 144 11.58 69.27 67.49
N SER A 145 10.52 70.07 67.53
CA SER A 145 9.16 69.59 67.81
C SER A 145 8.22 69.89 66.64
N ILE A 146 7.74 68.83 66.01
CA ILE A 146 6.84 68.79 64.86
C ILE A 146 5.60 67.93 65.14
N ASN A 147 5.30 67.65 66.42
CA ASN A 147 4.13 66.87 66.84
C ASN A 147 2.86 67.32 66.11
N ASN A 148 2.02 66.37 65.70
CA ASN A 148 0.72 66.64 65.07
C ASN A 148 0.77 67.67 63.91
N THR A 149 1.74 67.53 62.99
CA THR A 149 1.87 68.32 61.75
C THR A 149 1.69 67.44 60.51
N ASP A 150 1.57 68.05 59.33
CA ASP A 150 1.46 67.35 58.04
C ASP A 150 2.81 67.20 57.33
N ILE A 151 3.92 67.33 58.07
CA ILE A 151 5.29 67.04 57.62
C ILE A 151 5.44 65.52 57.52
N ASN A 152 5.95 64.98 56.42
CA ASN A 152 5.86 63.53 56.16
C ASN A 152 7.11 62.87 55.56
N SER A 153 8.19 63.63 55.35
CA SER A 153 9.46 63.12 54.80
C SER A 153 10.65 64.01 55.17
N GLY A 154 11.86 63.60 54.77
CA GLY A 154 13.06 64.43 54.81
C GLY A 154 13.94 64.24 56.05
N LEU A 155 13.76 63.17 56.81
CA LEU A 155 14.62 62.83 57.96
C LEU A 155 16.11 62.78 57.58
N GLU A 156 16.44 62.38 56.35
CA GLU A 156 17.80 62.32 55.81
C GLU A 156 18.49 63.68 55.73
N TYR A 157 17.71 64.76 55.66
CA TYR A 157 18.19 66.13 55.62
C TYR A 157 18.40 66.74 57.00
N LEU A 158 17.89 66.11 58.06
CA LEU A 158 18.16 66.59 59.41
C LEU A 158 19.67 66.53 59.71
N PRO A 159 20.21 67.59 60.33
CA PRO A 159 21.60 67.63 60.73
C PRO A 159 21.85 66.64 61.88
N SER A 160 23.09 66.16 62.00
CA SER A 160 23.46 65.18 63.03
C SER A 160 23.46 65.73 64.46
N SER A 161 23.28 67.04 64.61
CA SER A 161 23.15 67.77 65.88
C SER A 161 21.79 67.55 66.54
N VAL A 162 20.76 67.10 65.81
CA VAL A 162 19.43 66.86 66.40
C VAL A 162 19.52 65.68 67.37
N GLU A 163 19.34 65.96 68.65
CA GLU A 163 19.30 64.99 69.73
C GLU A 163 17.86 64.65 70.13
N ILE A 164 16.95 65.62 69.98
CA ILE A 164 15.55 65.50 70.35
C ILE A 164 14.67 65.84 69.15
N LEU A 165 13.91 64.87 68.65
CA LEU A 165 12.90 65.04 67.63
C LEU A 165 11.54 64.59 68.17
N ARG A 166 10.65 65.52 68.51
CA ARG A 166 9.27 65.22 68.88
C ARG A 166 8.39 65.22 67.63
N CYS A 167 7.90 64.05 67.23
CA CYS A 167 7.13 63.86 66.00
C CYS A 167 5.84 63.04 66.20
N SER A 168 5.36 62.94 67.45
CA SER A 168 4.17 62.16 67.80
C SER A 168 2.93 62.69 67.10
N ALA A 169 2.11 61.79 66.55
CA ALA A 169 0.82 62.10 65.96
C ALA A 169 -0.14 60.90 65.99
N LYS A 170 -1.43 61.19 66.15
CA LYS A 170 -2.51 60.19 66.09
C LYS A 170 -2.96 59.90 64.65
N GLU A 171 -3.32 60.95 63.91
CA GLU A 171 -3.94 60.85 62.56
C GLU A 171 -3.25 61.73 61.49
N ARG A 172 -2.24 62.53 61.87
CA ARG A 172 -1.54 63.46 60.96
C ARG A 172 -0.38 62.80 60.22
N LYS A 173 0.05 63.39 59.10
CA LYS A 173 1.06 62.77 58.23
C LYS A 173 2.44 62.58 58.87
N VAL A 174 2.78 63.37 59.90
CA VAL A 174 4.02 63.20 60.68
C VAL A 174 4.09 61.85 61.40
N LYS A 175 2.96 61.16 61.55
CA LYS A 175 2.92 59.77 62.02
C LYS A 175 3.84 58.86 61.20
N LYS A 176 3.98 59.08 59.88
CA LYS A 176 4.90 58.30 59.03
C LYS A 176 6.36 58.43 59.50
N ILE A 177 6.78 59.67 59.81
CA ILE A 177 8.11 59.94 60.36
C ILE A 177 8.28 59.23 61.72
N CYS A 178 7.25 59.28 62.57
CA CYS A 178 7.26 58.59 63.87
C CYS A 178 7.35 57.07 63.73
N GLU A 179 6.63 56.48 62.77
CA GLU A 179 6.68 55.05 62.44
C GLU A 179 8.05 54.66 61.89
N ASP A 180 8.63 55.44 60.97
CA ASP A 180 9.99 55.22 60.43
C ASP A 180 11.07 55.23 61.53
N LEU A 181 10.85 56.00 62.60
CA LEU A 181 11.77 56.13 63.74
C LEU A 181 11.48 55.17 64.89
N SER A 182 10.31 54.54 64.93
CA SER A 182 9.84 53.71 66.06
C SER A 182 10.80 52.60 66.44
N ILE A 183 11.39 51.92 65.45
CA ILE A 183 12.36 50.84 65.66
C ILE A 183 13.75 51.34 66.10
N PHE A 184 13.95 52.65 66.13
CA PHE A 184 15.18 53.32 66.54
C PHE A 184 15.05 54.04 67.89
N ALA A 185 13.94 53.87 68.59
CA ALA A 185 13.81 54.25 70.00
C ALA A 185 14.32 53.12 70.91
N MET A 186 14.92 53.46 72.06
CA MET A 186 15.41 52.43 73.00
C MET A 186 14.30 51.89 73.91
N ASP A 187 13.30 52.71 74.23
CA ASP A 187 12.08 52.35 74.96
C ASP A 187 10.92 53.34 74.68
N ASP A 188 9.72 53.06 75.24
CA ASP A 188 8.54 53.92 75.08
C ASP A 188 8.70 55.31 75.73
N ASN A 189 9.56 55.45 76.74
CA ASN A 189 9.85 56.74 77.38
C ASN A 189 10.69 57.63 76.47
N ASP A 190 11.59 57.05 75.67
CA ASP A 190 12.37 57.72 74.65
C ASP A 190 11.50 58.18 73.48
N VAL A 191 10.53 57.36 73.03
CA VAL A 191 9.52 57.78 72.05
C VAL A 191 8.74 59.00 72.55
N PHE A 192 8.27 58.97 73.80
CA PHE A 192 7.55 60.10 74.40
C PHE A 192 8.43 61.35 74.55
N ALA A 193 9.70 61.17 74.92
CA ALA A 193 10.66 62.26 75.04
C ALA A 193 11.15 62.82 73.70
N GLY A 194 10.85 62.14 72.57
CA GLY A 194 11.36 62.46 71.24
C GLY A 194 12.83 62.10 71.06
N ARG A 195 13.37 61.17 71.85
CA ARG A 195 14.75 60.69 71.72
C ARG A 195 14.78 59.47 70.80
N TYR A 196 15.29 59.67 69.59
CA TYR A 196 15.46 58.59 68.61
C TYR A 196 16.93 58.44 68.25
N ASN A 197 17.38 57.23 67.95
CA ASN A 197 18.72 57.00 67.42
C ASN A 197 18.80 57.38 65.93
N LEU A 198 18.75 58.67 65.64
CA LEU A 198 18.77 59.24 64.28
C LEU A 198 20.04 58.86 63.51
N LYS A 199 21.16 58.66 64.21
CA LYS A 199 22.41 58.17 63.61
C LYS A 199 22.25 56.75 63.06
N ALA A 200 21.63 55.85 63.83
CA ALA A 200 21.34 54.48 63.39
C ALA A 200 20.31 54.47 62.26
N TRP A 201 19.25 55.28 62.36
CA TRP A 201 18.26 55.44 61.30
C TRP A 201 18.91 55.87 59.99
N LYS A 202 19.74 56.93 60.01
CA LYS A 202 20.41 57.46 58.81
C LYS A 202 21.35 56.45 58.17
N LYS A 203 22.05 55.64 58.98
CA LYS A 203 22.89 54.54 58.50
C LYS A 203 22.05 53.45 57.82
N ASN A 204 20.93 53.05 58.41
CA ASN A 204 20.02 52.06 57.82
C ASN A 204 19.39 52.60 56.51
N TRP A 205 18.96 53.85 56.50
CA TRP A 205 18.42 54.51 55.32
C TRP A 205 19.42 54.52 54.15
N ILE A 206 20.69 54.84 54.39
CA ILE A 206 21.76 54.77 53.37
C ILE A 206 21.98 53.33 52.85
N LEU A 207 21.88 52.31 53.71
CA LEU A 207 22.02 50.92 53.29
C LEU A 207 20.83 50.44 52.46
N SER A 208 19.60 50.74 52.90
CA SER A 208 18.37 50.40 52.17
C SER A 208 18.32 51.05 50.78
N THR A 209 18.71 52.32 50.67
CA THR A 209 18.75 53.04 49.39
C THR A 209 19.81 52.48 48.43
N LYS A 210 20.95 52.01 48.94
CA LYS A 210 21.94 51.29 48.11
C LYS A 210 21.41 49.95 47.61
N LEU A 211 20.74 49.19 48.48
CA LEU A 211 20.17 47.88 48.14
C LEU A 211 19.04 48.00 47.10
N GLU A 212 18.16 48.99 47.23
CA GLU A 212 17.09 49.23 46.25
C GLU A 212 17.68 49.61 44.87
N LYS A 213 18.73 50.44 44.85
CA LYS A 213 19.42 50.81 43.60
C LYS A 213 20.10 49.62 42.92
N GLU A 214 20.69 48.70 43.69
CA GLU A 214 21.26 47.45 43.15
C GLU A 214 20.16 46.54 42.58
N LYS A 215 19.02 46.43 43.28
CA LYS A 215 17.86 45.67 42.81
C LYS A 215 17.28 46.22 41.51
N ASP A 216 17.17 47.54 41.37
CA ASP A 216 16.72 48.19 40.13
C ASP A 216 17.71 47.94 38.97
N ASP A 217 19.02 47.99 39.23
CA ASP A 217 20.05 47.67 38.23
C ASP A 217 19.97 46.20 37.80
N PHE A 218 19.75 45.27 38.73
CA PHE A 218 19.48 43.87 38.39
C PHE A 218 18.21 43.70 37.57
N HIS A 219 17.14 44.43 37.90
CA HIS A 219 15.88 44.32 37.16
C HIS A 219 16.02 44.84 35.73
N TYR A 220 16.68 45.98 35.55
CA TYR A 220 17.01 46.54 34.23
C TYR A 220 17.85 45.57 33.39
N GLN A 221 18.86 44.94 33.99
CA GLN A 221 19.69 43.94 33.31
C GLN A 221 18.89 42.70 32.91
N LEU A 222 17.96 42.25 33.75
CA LEU A 222 17.08 41.12 33.45
C LEU A 222 16.13 41.43 32.29
N GLU A 223 15.61 42.65 32.25
CA GLU A 223 14.71 43.14 31.20
C GLU A 223 15.45 43.29 29.86
N GLU A 224 16.69 43.81 29.88
CA GLU A 224 17.56 43.86 28.71
C GLU A 224 17.91 42.45 28.20
N LEU A 225 18.19 41.49 29.11
CA LEU A 225 18.46 40.11 28.74
C LEU A 225 17.23 39.43 28.12
N ASN A 226 16.04 39.64 28.70
CA ASN A 226 14.78 39.14 28.18
C ASN A 226 14.44 39.75 26.82
N LYS A 227 14.73 41.04 26.61
CA LYS A 227 14.60 41.69 25.32
C LYS A 227 15.56 41.07 24.29
N LYS A 228 16.83 40.89 24.63
CA LYS A 228 17.82 40.16 23.81
C LYS A 228 17.42 38.69 23.54
N LEU A 229 16.67 38.06 24.45
CA LEU A 229 16.12 36.70 24.26
C LEU A 229 14.93 36.71 23.28
N SER A 230 14.08 37.73 23.36
CA SER A 230 12.94 37.91 22.46
C SER A 230 13.33 38.36 21.05
N GLU A 231 14.43 39.11 20.93
CA GLU A 231 15.05 39.54 19.66
C GLU A 231 15.93 38.47 19.03
N ASN A 232 15.95 37.25 19.57
CA ASN A 232 16.55 36.08 18.91
C ASN A 232 15.67 35.60 17.72
N GLU A 233 15.19 36.56 16.93
CA GLU A 233 14.46 36.40 15.68
C GLU A 233 15.23 35.53 14.70
N TYR A 234 16.57 35.52 14.74
CA TYR A 234 17.38 34.65 13.88
C TYR A 234 17.13 33.16 14.17
N LEU A 235 17.11 32.75 15.44
CA LEU A 235 16.81 31.37 15.83
C LEU A 235 15.34 31.01 15.59
N ASN A 236 14.40 31.92 15.83
CA ASN A 236 12.99 31.70 15.51
C ASN A 236 12.74 31.61 13.99
N THR A 237 13.45 32.40 13.18
CA THR A 237 13.35 32.35 11.71
C THR A 237 13.97 31.06 11.19
N GLN A 238 15.13 30.65 11.71
CA GLN A 238 15.75 29.35 11.41
C GLN A 238 14.84 28.18 11.82
N GLN A 239 14.19 28.26 12.99
CA GLN A 239 13.24 27.24 13.44
C GLN A 239 11.99 27.19 12.56
N THR A 240 11.45 28.34 12.16
CA THR A 240 10.30 28.42 11.26
C THR A 240 10.63 27.89 9.85
N GLU A 241 11.82 28.20 9.33
CA GLU A 241 12.30 27.63 8.06
C GLU A 241 12.53 26.11 8.17
N LEU A 242 13.11 25.63 9.27
CA LEU A 242 13.27 24.19 9.52
C LEU A 242 11.93 23.47 9.65
N GLU A 243 10.93 24.07 10.30
CA GLU A 243 9.58 23.53 10.40
C GLU A 243 8.87 23.49 9.04
N LYS A 244 9.05 24.53 8.23
CA LYS A 244 8.55 24.55 6.84
C LYS A 244 9.21 23.45 6.00
N LYS A 245 10.55 23.32 6.06
CA LYS A 245 11.31 22.26 5.37
C LYS A 245 10.91 20.86 5.86
N ARG A 246 10.66 20.68 7.16
CA ARG A 246 10.14 19.43 7.73
C ARG A 246 8.76 19.09 7.15
N GLY A 247 7.91 20.09 6.96
CA GLY A 247 6.62 19.94 6.27
C GLY A 247 6.78 19.48 4.82
N GLU A 248 7.70 20.07 4.06
CA GLU A 248 7.98 19.68 2.67
C GLU A 248 8.51 18.24 2.55
N VAL A 249 9.38 17.81 3.47
CA VAL A 249 9.86 16.42 3.54
C VAL A 249 8.73 15.45 3.86
N LEU A 250 7.85 15.78 4.80
CA LEU A 250 6.68 14.95 5.13
C LEU A 250 5.73 14.80 3.93
N VAL A 251 5.51 15.87 3.16
CA VAL A 251 4.69 15.81 1.94
C VAL A 251 5.34 14.90 0.89
N LYS A 252 6.65 15.04 0.62
CA LYS A 252 7.37 14.14 -0.30
C LYS A 252 7.34 12.68 0.18
N GLN A 253 7.37 12.45 1.50
CA GLN A 253 7.30 11.12 2.08
C GLN A 253 5.91 10.48 1.90
N GLU A 254 4.84 11.27 2.07
CA GLU A 254 3.46 10.87 1.75
C GLU A 254 3.28 10.59 0.24
N GLU A 255 3.84 11.42 -0.64
CA GLU A 255 3.81 11.19 -2.09
C GLU A 255 4.55 9.91 -2.49
N LEU A 256 5.73 9.65 -1.93
CA LEU A 256 6.48 8.42 -2.16
C LEU A 256 5.76 7.19 -1.61
N LYS A 257 5.08 7.32 -0.47
CA LYS A 257 4.24 6.26 0.10
C LYS A 257 3.03 5.98 -0.78
N SER A 258 2.36 7.01 -1.30
CA SER A 258 1.27 6.87 -2.26
C SER A 258 1.73 6.17 -3.55
N LYS A 259 2.87 6.59 -4.12
CA LYS A 259 3.49 5.94 -5.29
C LYS A 259 3.85 4.47 -5.01
N LYS A 260 4.38 4.17 -3.82
CA LYS A 260 4.67 2.79 -3.40
C LYS A 260 3.40 1.94 -3.36
N ASN A 261 2.34 2.43 -2.71
CA ASN A 261 1.07 1.71 -2.62
C ASN A 261 0.46 1.48 -4.02
N GLN A 262 0.57 2.46 -4.92
CA GLN A 262 0.12 2.30 -6.31
C GLN A 262 0.91 1.22 -7.05
N LEU A 263 2.23 1.17 -6.86
CA LEU A 263 3.08 0.14 -7.46
C LEU A 263 2.78 -1.26 -6.88
N GLU A 264 2.49 -1.36 -5.59
CA GLU A 264 2.05 -2.62 -4.94
C GLU A 264 0.72 -3.10 -5.53
N GLN A 265 -0.26 -2.20 -5.71
CA GLN A 265 -1.54 -2.54 -6.34
C GLN A 265 -1.39 -2.97 -7.80
N ASP A 266 -0.52 -2.30 -8.56
CA ASP A 266 -0.22 -2.68 -9.94
C ASP A 266 0.38 -4.10 -10.01
N ILE A 267 1.25 -4.47 -9.05
CA ILE A 267 1.86 -5.80 -8.97
C ILE A 267 0.77 -6.85 -8.74
N GLU A 268 -0.14 -6.64 -7.79
CA GLU A 268 -1.26 -7.55 -7.52
C GLU A 268 -2.15 -7.73 -8.77
N ASN A 269 -2.46 -6.64 -9.47
CA ASN A 269 -3.26 -6.68 -10.69
C ASN A 269 -2.57 -7.49 -11.82
N LEU A 270 -1.24 -7.35 -11.96
CA LEU A 270 -0.48 -8.12 -12.96
C LEU A 270 -0.41 -9.60 -12.59
N GLN A 271 -0.21 -9.93 -11.30
CA GLN A 271 -0.23 -11.31 -10.81
C GLN A 271 -1.59 -11.97 -11.07
N GLN A 272 -2.68 -11.26 -10.84
CA GLN A 272 -4.02 -11.78 -11.13
C GLN A 272 -4.24 -12.03 -12.62
N LYS A 273 -3.78 -11.12 -13.50
CA LYS A 273 -3.86 -11.33 -14.96
C LYS A 273 -3.10 -12.57 -15.42
N VAL A 274 -1.89 -12.79 -14.90
CA VAL A 274 -1.10 -14.01 -15.21
C VAL A 274 -1.86 -15.26 -14.77
N LYS A 275 -2.45 -15.23 -13.57
CA LYS A 275 -3.26 -16.34 -13.05
C LYS A 275 -4.47 -16.64 -13.95
N ASP A 276 -5.21 -15.61 -14.36
CA ASP A 276 -6.39 -15.75 -15.22
C ASP A 276 -6.03 -16.31 -16.60
N LEU A 277 -4.90 -15.88 -17.18
CA LEU A 277 -4.40 -16.40 -18.45
C LEU A 277 -4.03 -17.88 -18.34
N ASN A 278 -3.31 -18.27 -17.28
CA ASN A 278 -2.94 -19.67 -17.05
C ASN A 278 -4.18 -20.57 -16.88
N THR A 279 -5.20 -20.12 -16.14
CA THR A 279 -6.45 -20.88 -16.01
C THR A 279 -7.17 -21.06 -17.36
N LYS A 280 -7.16 -20.06 -18.24
CA LYS A 280 -7.75 -20.19 -19.59
C LYS A 280 -7.00 -21.20 -20.46
N VAL A 281 -5.67 -21.24 -20.37
CA VAL A 281 -4.85 -22.25 -21.07
C VAL A 281 -5.18 -23.65 -20.57
N GLU A 282 -5.22 -23.87 -19.26
CA GLU A 282 -5.58 -25.16 -18.66
C GLU A 282 -6.98 -25.63 -19.07
N GLN A 283 -7.97 -24.74 -19.08
CA GLN A 283 -9.33 -25.06 -19.53
C GLN A 283 -9.37 -25.48 -21.00
N THR A 284 -8.60 -24.80 -21.84
CA THR A 284 -8.53 -25.10 -23.28
C THR A 284 -7.89 -26.47 -23.52
N GLU A 285 -6.82 -26.79 -22.79
CA GLU A 285 -6.17 -28.10 -22.84
C GLU A 285 -7.11 -29.23 -22.43
N ILE A 286 -7.89 -29.05 -21.35
CA ILE A 286 -8.90 -30.04 -20.91
C ILE A 286 -9.93 -30.30 -22.01
N ILE A 287 -10.44 -29.25 -22.66
CA ILE A 287 -11.41 -29.37 -23.75
C ILE A 287 -10.80 -30.12 -24.95
N TYR A 288 -9.55 -29.82 -25.30
CA TYR A 288 -8.83 -30.52 -26.36
C TYR A 288 -8.70 -32.03 -26.07
N GLN A 289 -8.26 -32.38 -24.86
CA GLN A 289 -8.09 -33.77 -24.43
C GLN A 289 -9.42 -34.55 -24.34
N GLN A 290 -10.54 -33.88 -24.03
CA GLN A 290 -11.87 -34.49 -24.08
C GLN A 290 -12.27 -34.80 -25.53
N LYS A 291 -12.09 -33.84 -26.43
CA LYS A 291 -12.49 -33.99 -27.84
C LYS A 291 -11.66 -35.05 -28.57
N LYS A 292 -10.38 -35.17 -28.24
CA LYS A 292 -9.50 -36.25 -28.71
C LYS A 292 -10.01 -37.64 -28.29
N ARG A 293 -10.41 -37.80 -27.02
CA ARG A 293 -10.98 -39.07 -26.53
C ARG A 293 -12.28 -39.45 -27.23
N GLU A 294 -13.19 -38.49 -27.46
CA GLU A 294 -14.42 -38.74 -28.21
C GLU A 294 -14.14 -39.22 -29.65
N LEU A 295 -13.07 -38.71 -30.27
CA LEU A 295 -12.63 -39.11 -31.60
C LEU A 295 -12.14 -40.57 -31.62
N ASP A 296 -11.28 -40.93 -30.66
CA ASP A 296 -10.72 -42.27 -30.53
C ASP A 296 -11.80 -43.34 -30.30
N GLU A 297 -12.84 -43.02 -29.53
CA GLU A 297 -13.99 -43.91 -29.32
C GLU A 297 -14.80 -44.13 -30.60
N LYS A 298 -15.05 -43.06 -31.38
CA LYS A 298 -15.73 -43.16 -32.68
C LYS A 298 -14.93 -44.01 -33.67
N LEU A 299 -13.60 -43.83 -33.72
CA LEU A 299 -12.72 -44.62 -34.57
C LEU A 299 -12.76 -46.12 -34.21
N LYS A 300 -12.75 -46.45 -32.91
CA LYS A 300 -12.89 -47.85 -32.44
C LYS A 300 -14.22 -48.48 -32.86
N SER A 301 -15.33 -47.77 -32.68
CA SER A 301 -16.66 -48.25 -33.07
C SER A 301 -16.74 -48.52 -34.57
N LEU A 302 -16.15 -47.65 -35.38
CA LEU A 302 -16.18 -47.74 -36.84
C LEU A 302 -15.33 -48.89 -37.37
N ASN A 303 -14.15 -49.10 -36.78
CA ASN A 303 -13.28 -50.24 -37.10
C ASN A 303 -13.95 -51.57 -36.71
N SER A 304 -14.63 -51.62 -35.57
CA SER A 304 -15.42 -52.81 -35.16
C SER A 304 -16.54 -53.13 -36.16
N PHE A 305 -17.29 -52.12 -36.61
CA PHE A 305 -18.36 -52.31 -37.59
C PHE A 305 -17.82 -52.78 -38.95
N THR A 306 -16.68 -52.23 -39.37
CA THR A 306 -16.02 -52.63 -40.63
C THR A 306 -15.54 -54.08 -40.56
N ALA A 307 -14.96 -54.51 -39.42
CA ALA A 307 -14.53 -55.88 -39.20
C ALA A 307 -15.71 -56.88 -39.23
N GLU A 308 -16.86 -56.51 -38.65
CA GLU A 308 -18.07 -57.33 -38.68
C GLU A 308 -18.57 -57.57 -40.12
N LYS A 309 -18.57 -56.53 -40.96
CA LYS A 309 -18.98 -56.64 -42.38
C LYS A 309 -17.99 -57.44 -43.23
N LEU A 310 -16.70 -57.37 -42.93
CA LEU A 310 -15.69 -58.22 -43.57
C LEU A 310 -15.89 -59.70 -43.24
N MET A 311 -16.17 -60.05 -41.97
CA MET A 311 -16.48 -61.43 -41.59
C MET A 311 -17.75 -61.97 -42.29
N GLU A 312 -18.78 -61.13 -42.47
CA GLU A 312 -19.99 -61.49 -43.21
C GLU A 312 -19.67 -61.80 -44.69
N LYS A 313 -18.82 -60.99 -45.33
CA LYS A 313 -18.33 -61.21 -46.71
C LYS A 313 -17.54 -62.51 -46.82
N GLU A 314 -16.62 -62.78 -45.91
CA GLU A 314 -15.81 -64.01 -45.91
C GLU A 314 -16.67 -65.27 -45.80
N LYS A 315 -17.73 -65.24 -44.98
CA LYS A 315 -18.67 -66.36 -44.84
C LYS A 315 -19.41 -66.66 -46.14
N LEU A 316 -19.96 -65.62 -46.80
CA LEU A 316 -20.63 -65.75 -48.10
C LEU A 316 -19.67 -66.24 -49.19
N HIS A 317 -18.42 -65.76 -49.16
CA HIS A 317 -17.41 -66.16 -50.14
C HIS A 317 -17.04 -67.64 -50.01
N LYS A 318 -16.92 -68.13 -48.77
CA LYS A 318 -16.72 -69.55 -48.48
C LYS A 318 -17.87 -70.40 -49.02
N GLU A 319 -19.11 -70.01 -48.74
CA GLU A 319 -20.31 -70.73 -49.19
C GLU A 319 -20.42 -70.80 -50.72
N ALA A 320 -20.13 -69.69 -51.41
CA ALA A 320 -20.08 -69.67 -52.87
C ALA A 320 -18.98 -70.58 -53.45
N ASN A 321 -17.82 -70.65 -52.81
CA ASN A 321 -16.72 -71.53 -53.25
C ASN A 321 -17.03 -73.01 -53.01
N ASP A 322 -17.61 -73.36 -51.87
CA ASP A 322 -18.06 -74.72 -51.55
C ASP A 322 -19.08 -75.22 -52.60
N LEU A 323 -20.04 -74.34 -52.99
CA LEU A 323 -21.01 -74.65 -54.05
C LEU A 323 -20.37 -74.80 -55.44
N LYS A 324 -19.36 -73.99 -55.77
CA LYS A 324 -18.60 -74.13 -57.04
C LYS A 324 -17.87 -75.47 -57.11
N GLU A 325 -17.31 -75.94 -56.00
CA GLU A 325 -16.66 -77.24 -55.91
C GLU A 325 -17.66 -78.39 -56.10
N ASP A 326 -18.82 -78.35 -55.43
CA ASP A 326 -19.91 -79.30 -55.62
C ASP A 326 -20.38 -79.34 -57.08
N LEU A 327 -20.51 -78.18 -57.72
CA LEU A 327 -20.90 -78.07 -59.13
C LEU A 327 -19.84 -78.68 -60.07
N ALA A 328 -18.55 -78.55 -59.74
CA ALA A 328 -17.47 -79.21 -60.48
C ALA A 328 -17.53 -80.74 -60.36
N ILE A 329 -17.89 -81.26 -59.18
CA ILE A 329 -18.13 -82.69 -58.96
C ILE A 329 -19.33 -83.16 -59.79
N LYS A 330 -20.46 -82.43 -59.73
CA LYS A 330 -21.66 -82.72 -60.52
C LYS A 330 -21.37 -82.73 -62.02
N ARG A 331 -20.56 -81.81 -62.56
CA ARG A 331 -20.14 -81.84 -63.98
C ARG A 331 -19.43 -83.15 -64.34
N LYS A 332 -18.47 -83.59 -63.53
CA LYS A 332 -17.75 -84.85 -63.75
C LYS A 332 -18.69 -86.06 -63.73
N VAL A 333 -19.70 -86.06 -62.85
CA VAL A 333 -20.73 -87.12 -62.81
C VAL A 333 -21.56 -87.11 -64.10
N LYS A 334 -21.99 -85.94 -64.56
CA LYS A 334 -22.74 -85.79 -65.81
C LYS A 334 -21.94 -86.32 -67.00
N GLU A 335 -20.67 -85.95 -67.14
CA GLU A 335 -19.79 -86.43 -68.21
C GLU A 335 -19.67 -87.96 -68.22
N LYS A 336 -19.57 -88.59 -67.04
CA LYS A 336 -19.55 -90.06 -66.92
C LYS A 336 -20.88 -90.68 -67.37
N LEU A 337 -22.01 -90.08 -66.98
CA LEU A 337 -23.34 -90.55 -67.38
C LEU A 337 -23.58 -90.39 -68.89
N ASP A 338 -23.17 -89.27 -69.47
CA ASP A 338 -23.26 -89.00 -70.92
C ASP A 338 -22.42 -90.02 -71.71
N LYS A 339 -21.19 -90.30 -71.28
CA LYS A 339 -20.34 -91.35 -71.89
C LYS A 339 -20.98 -92.74 -71.79
N LYS A 340 -21.61 -93.07 -70.64
CA LYS A 340 -22.33 -94.34 -70.47
C LYS A 340 -23.54 -94.42 -71.40
N LEU A 341 -24.32 -93.34 -71.51
CA LEU A 341 -25.47 -93.27 -72.40
C LEU A 341 -25.05 -93.42 -73.87
N GLN A 342 -23.95 -92.79 -74.29
CA GLN A 342 -23.39 -92.92 -75.63
C GLN A 342 -23.01 -94.38 -75.92
N LYS A 343 -22.22 -95.01 -75.02
CA LYS A 343 -21.80 -96.41 -75.16
C LYS A 343 -23.00 -97.35 -75.28
N ASN A 344 -23.98 -97.24 -74.38
CA ASN A 344 -25.19 -98.06 -74.41
C ASN A 344 -26.01 -97.82 -75.70
N THR A 345 -26.01 -96.60 -76.23
CA THR A 345 -26.70 -96.29 -77.50
C THR A 345 -26.01 -96.92 -78.69
N GLU A 346 -24.68 -96.89 -78.75
CA GLU A 346 -23.89 -97.55 -79.80
C GLU A 346 -24.07 -99.08 -79.74
N GLU A 347 -24.05 -99.66 -78.53
CA GLU A 347 -24.29 -101.09 -78.30
C GLU A 347 -25.70 -101.52 -78.71
N LEU A 348 -26.71 -100.72 -78.37
CA LEU A 348 -28.10 -100.91 -78.79
C LEU A 348 -28.23 -100.93 -80.32
N GLU A 349 -27.62 -99.97 -81.03
CA GLU A 349 -27.65 -99.92 -82.50
C GLU A 349 -26.93 -101.12 -83.13
N ASN A 350 -25.81 -101.55 -82.55
CA ASN A 350 -25.10 -102.75 -83.01
C ASN A 350 -25.95 -104.01 -82.80
N LYS A 351 -26.66 -104.13 -81.67
CA LYS A 351 -27.57 -105.25 -81.41
C LYS A 351 -28.80 -105.23 -82.32
N LYS A 352 -29.35 -104.06 -82.64
CA LYS A 352 -30.41 -103.93 -83.64
C LYS A 352 -29.94 -104.39 -85.03
N LYS A 353 -28.73 -104.01 -85.45
CA LYS A 353 -28.13 -104.50 -86.70
C LYS A 353 -27.88 -106.01 -86.67
N GLU A 354 -27.43 -106.56 -85.53
CA GLU A 354 -27.26 -108.00 -85.34
C GLU A 354 -28.60 -108.73 -85.53
N ILE A 355 -29.69 -108.23 -84.95
CA ILE A 355 -31.04 -108.77 -85.16
C ILE A 355 -31.41 -108.74 -86.64
N VAL A 356 -31.23 -107.62 -87.34
CA VAL A 356 -31.57 -107.51 -88.77
C VAL A 356 -30.78 -108.53 -89.61
N ASN A 357 -29.48 -108.68 -89.34
CA ASN A 357 -28.63 -109.65 -90.04
C ASN A 357 -29.03 -111.10 -89.75
N LEU A 358 -29.25 -111.44 -88.49
CA LEU A 358 -29.70 -112.77 -88.07
C LEU A 358 -31.08 -113.09 -88.65
N GLN A 359 -31.99 -112.10 -88.69
CA GLN A 359 -33.32 -112.24 -89.28
C GLN A 359 -33.22 -112.49 -90.79
N HIS A 360 -32.38 -111.75 -91.52
CA HIS A 360 -32.16 -112.00 -92.95
C HIS A 360 -31.59 -113.40 -93.23
N GLN A 361 -30.69 -113.90 -92.38
CA GLN A 361 -30.18 -115.27 -92.48
C GLN A 361 -31.27 -116.31 -92.21
N PHE A 362 -32.09 -116.07 -91.18
CA PHE A 362 -33.23 -116.90 -90.84
C PHE A 362 -34.24 -116.99 -91.99
N ASP A 363 -34.64 -115.84 -92.55
CA ASP A 363 -35.60 -115.72 -93.66
C ASP A 363 -35.06 -116.39 -94.95
N GLY A 364 -33.76 -116.23 -95.24
CA GLY A 364 -33.11 -116.89 -96.38
C GLY A 364 -33.11 -118.43 -96.28
N ASN A 365 -32.93 -118.96 -95.07
CA ASN A 365 -33.05 -120.40 -94.81
C ASN A 365 -34.51 -120.89 -94.90
N GLU A 366 -35.48 -120.05 -94.54
CA GLU A 366 -36.91 -120.35 -94.65
C GLU A 366 -37.37 -120.45 -96.12
N LEU A 367 -36.82 -119.61 -97.01
CA LEU A 367 -37.04 -119.68 -98.45
C LEU A 367 -36.64 -121.05 -99.05
N ILE A 368 -35.49 -121.60 -98.64
CA ILE A 368 -35.03 -122.93 -99.06
C ILE A 368 -36.01 -124.03 -98.61
N MET A 369 -36.60 -123.89 -97.41
CA MET A 369 -37.64 -124.82 -96.94
C MET A 369 -38.92 -124.75 -97.80
N SER A 370 -39.30 -123.55 -98.25
CA SER A 370 -40.47 -123.34 -99.11
C SER A 370 -40.30 -124.01 -100.48
N ASP A 371 -39.14 -123.86 -101.13
CA ASP A 371 -38.86 -124.46 -102.44
C ASP A 371 -38.94 -126.00 -102.42
N ILE A 372 -38.40 -126.63 -101.37
CA ILE A 372 -38.45 -128.09 -101.19
C ILE A 372 -39.87 -128.58 -100.93
N LYS A 373 -40.69 -127.80 -100.23
CA LYS A 373 -42.09 -128.13 -99.99
C LYS A 373 -42.86 -128.18 -101.32
N MET A 374 -42.60 -127.24 -102.21
CA MET A 374 -43.16 -127.21 -103.57
C MET A 374 -42.77 -128.44 -104.40
N GLU A 375 -41.48 -128.81 -104.44
CA GLU A 375 -41.01 -129.97 -105.20
C GLU A 375 -41.58 -131.30 -104.65
N LYS A 376 -41.78 -131.39 -103.34
CA LYS A 376 -42.40 -132.55 -102.69
C LYS A 376 -43.89 -132.68 -103.07
N GLU A 377 -44.58 -131.56 -103.21
CA GLU A 377 -45.97 -131.54 -103.70
C GLU A 377 -46.06 -131.94 -105.18
N GLU A 378 -45.07 -131.54 -105.99
CA GLU A 378 -44.98 -131.96 -107.40
C GLU A 378 -44.70 -133.46 -107.56
N LEU A 379 -43.85 -134.03 -106.70
CA LEU A 379 -43.65 -135.48 -106.62
C LEU A 379 -44.95 -136.24 -106.27
N LEU A 380 -45.71 -135.73 -105.31
CA LEU A 380 -47.01 -136.29 -104.92
C LEU A 380 -48.00 -136.25 -106.09
N ARG A 381 -47.98 -135.19 -106.89
CA ARG A 381 -48.81 -135.06 -108.09
C ARG A 381 -48.44 -136.12 -109.14
N LEU A 382 -47.14 -136.29 -109.44
CA LEU A 382 -46.67 -137.31 -110.38
C LEU A 382 -46.98 -138.74 -109.93
N LYS A 383 -46.90 -139.03 -108.62
CA LYS A 383 -47.34 -140.31 -108.04
C LYS A 383 -48.82 -140.61 -108.33
N ARG A 384 -49.70 -139.60 -108.26
CA ARG A 384 -51.13 -139.78 -108.58
C ARG A 384 -51.34 -140.02 -110.08
N GLU A 385 -50.63 -139.31 -110.96
CA GLU A 385 -50.70 -139.51 -112.42
C GLU A 385 -50.25 -140.91 -112.85
N LEU A 386 -49.17 -141.44 -112.25
CA LEU A 386 -48.70 -142.80 -112.52
C LEU A 386 -49.74 -143.85 -112.12
N ASN A 387 -50.33 -143.73 -110.92
CA ASN A 387 -51.38 -144.65 -110.46
C ASN A 387 -52.59 -144.66 -111.40
N ASN A 388 -52.99 -143.49 -111.92
CA ASN A 388 -54.10 -143.40 -112.88
C ASN A 388 -53.79 -144.06 -114.23
N LYS A 389 -52.55 -143.99 -114.73
CA LYS A 389 -52.18 -144.64 -116.00
C LYS A 389 -52.03 -146.15 -115.89
N VAL A 390 -51.60 -146.68 -114.74
CA VAL A 390 -51.48 -148.13 -114.50
C VAL A 390 -52.86 -148.82 -114.49
N TYR A 391 -53.93 -148.13 -114.07
CA TYR A 391 -55.27 -148.73 -113.96
C TYR A 391 -56.05 -148.91 -115.28
N LYS A 392 -55.62 -148.28 -116.40
CA LYS A 392 -56.42 -148.19 -117.66
C LYS A 392 -55.91 -148.99 -118.88
N GLY A 393 -54.90 -149.85 -118.73
CA GLY A 393 -54.60 -150.91 -119.72
C GLY A 393 -54.28 -150.49 -121.17
N LYS A 394 -53.57 -149.37 -121.40
CA LYS A 394 -52.99 -148.97 -122.71
C LYS A 394 -51.49 -148.64 -122.56
N SER A 395 -50.70 -148.88 -123.62
CA SER A 395 -49.22 -148.95 -123.76
C SER A 395 -48.30 -148.04 -122.90
N SER A 396 -47.15 -148.62 -122.48
CA SER A 396 -45.87 -148.08 -121.94
C SER A 396 -45.87 -146.94 -120.89
N THR A 397 -45.42 -147.23 -119.66
CA THR A 397 -45.33 -146.31 -118.50
C THR A 397 -43.90 -145.86 -118.15
N ALA A 398 -42.93 -146.01 -119.05
CA ALA A 398 -41.51 -145.83 -118.74
C ALA A 398 -41.11 -144.38 -118.40
N ASP A 399 -41.58 -143.38 -119.16
CA ASP A 399 -41.16 -141.97 -118.99
C ASP A 399 -41.61 -141.35 -117.67
N LEU A 400 -42.82 -141.68 -117.21
CA LEU A 400 -43.33 -141.16 -115.94
C LEU A 400 -42.57 -141.73 -114.74
N ARG A 401 -42.15 -143.00 -114.80
CA ARG A 401 -41.33 -143.62 -113.75
C ARG A 401 -39.95 -142.98 -113.69
N LYS A 402 -39.32 -142.73 -114.86
CA LYS A 402 -38.03 -142.04 -114.91
C LYS A 402 -38.09 -140.64 -114.29
N ARG A 403 -39.12 -139.86 -114.62
CA ARG A 403 -39.31 -138.51 -114.08
C ARG A 403 -39.59 -138.52 -112.58
N MET A 404 -40.32 -139.53 -112.09
CA MET A 404 -40.51 -139.76 -110.65
C MET A 404 -39.21 -140.13 -109.94
N ASP A 405 -38.41 -141.03 -110.51
CA ASP A 405 -37.15 -141.46 -109.91
C ASP A 405 -36.14 -140.30 -109.86
N ASP A 406 -36.06 -139.49 -110.91
CA ASP A 406 -35.22 -138.29 -110.95
C ASP A 406 -35.63 -137.27 -109.87
N LEU A 407 -36.94 -137.01 -109.71
CA LEU A 407 -37.46 -136.13 -108.65
C LEU A 407 -37.34 -136.74 -107.25
N GLU A 408 -37.55 -138.06 -107.06
CA GLU A 408 -37.34 -138.72 -105.75
C GLU A 408 -35.86 -138.65 -105.33
N LYS A 409 -34.94 -138.77 -106.29
CA LYS A 409 -33.52 -138.61 -106.05
C LYS A 409 -33.17 -137.17 -105.68
N GLN A 410 -33.74 -136.18 -106.36
CA GLN A 410 -33.58 -134.76 -106.01
C GLN A 410 -34.11 -134.43 -104.61
N VAL A 411 -35.33 -134.87 -104.28
CA VAL A 411 -35.94 -134.66 -102.94
C VAL A 411 -35.10 -135.33 -101.84
N ARG A 412 -34.55 -136.53 -102.09
CA ARG A 412 -33.73 -137.24 -101.09
C ARG A 412 -32.36 -136.59 -100.88
N LEU A 413 -31.73 -136.09 -101.94
CA LEU A 413 -30.49 -135.29 -101.85
C LEU A 413 -30.74 -134.00 -101.06
N LYS A 414 -31.74 -133.21 -101.45
CA LYS A 414 -32.10 -131.96 -100.76
C LYS A 414 -32.52 -132.19 -99.29
N LYS A 415 -33.17 -133.30 -98.95
CA LYS A 415 -33.53 -133.64 -97.56
C LYS A 415 -32.31 -133.95 -96.68
N ASN A 416 -31.27 -134.56 -97.24
CA ASN A 416 -30.01 -134.76 -96.51
C ASN A 416 -29.23 -133.44 -96.37
N GLU A 417 -29.28 -132.57 -97.39
CA GLU A 417 -28.74 -131.21 -97.32
C GLU A 417 -29.47 -130.35 -96.26
N LEU A 418 -30.76 -130.61 -95.98
CA LEU A 418 -31.60 -129.86 -95.03
C LEU A 418 -31.31 -130.11 -93.53
N LYS A 419 -30.65 -131.22 -93.16
CA LYS A 419 -30.39 -131.51 -91.72
C LYS A 419 -29.52 -130.45 -91.06
N LYS A 420 -28.58 -129.86 -91.81
CA LYS A 420 -27.64 -128.85 -91.33
C LYS A 420 -28.31 -127.47 -91.18
N PRO A 421 -29.04 -126.94 -92.20
CA PRO A 421 -29.82 -125.70 -92.07
C PRO A 421 -30.87 -125.70 -90.95
N LEU A 422 -31.52 -126.85 -90.68
CA LEU A 422 -32.56 -126.92 -89.63
C LEU A 422 -31.98 -126.73 -88.22
N LEU A 423 -30.79 -127.29 -87.98
CA LEU A 423 -30.05 -127.12 -86.72
C LEU A 423 -29.48 -125.70 -86.61
N GLU A 424 -29.00 -125.15 -87.73
CA GLU A 424 -28.52 -123.76 -87.81
C GLU A 424 -29.65 -122.75 -87.54
N ASN A 425 -30.88 -122.97 -88.03
CA ASN A 425 -32.02 -122.08 -87.74
C ASN A 425 -32.47 -122.09 -86.28
N LEU A 426 -32.41 -123.25 -85.60
CA LEU A 426 -32.73 -123.30 -84.16
C LEU A 426 -31.73 -122.46 -83.35
N GLN A 427 -30.45 -122.54 -83.70
CA GLN A 427 -29.39 -121.73 -83.08
C GLN A 427 -29.51 -120.25 -83.42
N ILE A 428 -29.92 -119.89 -84.64
CA ILE A 428 -30.20 -118.50 -85.03
C ILE A 428 -31.39 -117.94 -84.24
N GLN A 429 -32.45 -118.73 -84.02
CA GLN A 429 -33.61 -118.32 -83.24
C GLN A 429 -33.27 -118.04 -81.78
N GLU A 430 -32.50 -118.90 -81.11
CA GLU A 430 -32.03 -118.65 -79.73
C GLU A 430 -31.18 -117.36 -79.66
N ARG A 431 -30.32 -117.12 -80.66
CA ARG A 431 -29.54 -115.88 -80.76
C ARG A 431 -30.40 -114.65 -81.01
N LEU A 432 -31.47 -114.77 -81.81
CA LEU A 432 -32.43 -113.69 -82.05
C LEU A 432 -33.19 -113.32 -80.78
N ASP A 433 -33.68 -114.31 -80.04
CA ASP A 433 -34.43 -114.07 -78.80
C ASP A 433 -33.51 -113.45 -77.72
N GLY A 434 -32.29 -113.96 -77.57
CA GLY A 434 -31.29 -113.34 -76.69
C GLY A 434 -30.88 -111.93 -77.13
N ALA A 435 -30.80 -111.65 -78.43
CA ALA A 435 -30.52 -110.29 -78.93
C ALA A 435 -31.69 -109.32 -78.69
N ARG A 436 -32.94 -109.79 -78.82
CA ARG A 436 -34.15 -108.99 -78.54
C ARG A 436 -34.27 -108.63 -77.06
N GLU A 437 -34.00 -109.57 -76.16
CA GLU A 437 -33.97 -109.33 -74.71
C GLU A 437 -32.90 -108.29 -74.33
N ASN A 438 -31.71 -108.38 -74.95
CA ASN A 438 -30.65 -107.40 -74.77
C ASN A 438 -31.04 -106.00 -75.28
N VAL A 439 -31.73 -105.91 -76.42
CA VAL A 439 -32.26 -104.65 -76.95
C VAL A 439 -33.25 -104.03 -75.97
N GLN A 440 -34.21 -104.81 -75.44
CA GLN A 440 -35.18 -104.32 -74.47
C GLN A 440 -34.49 -103.80 -73.20
N THR A 441 -33.53 -104.57 -72.65
CA THR A 441 -32.75 -104.17 -71.47
C THR A 441 -31.97 -102.87 -71.72
N LEU A 442 -31.32 -102.74 -72.87
CA LEU A 442 -30.59 -101.53 -73.25
C LEU A 442 -31.50 -100.32 -73.49
N GLU A 443 -32.73 -100.54 -73.99
CA GLU A 443 -33.74 -99.48 -74.14
C GLU A 443 -34.24 -98.97 -72.78
N ASP A 444 -34.49 -99.87 -71.83
CA ASP A 444 -34.89 -99.54 -70.46
C ASP A 444 -33.77 -98.80 -69.72
N GLU A 445 -32.52 -99.28 -69.82
CA GLU A 445 -31.35 -98.59 -69.27
C GLU A 445 -31.15 -97.20 -69.90
N LYS A 446 -31.36 -97.06 -71.21
CA LYS A 446 -31.27 -95.78 -71.92
C LYS A 446 -32.34 -94.80 -71.43
N ALA A 447 -33.57 -95.26 -71.22
CA ALA A 447 -34.66 -94.45 -70.68
C ALA A 447 -34.35 -93.98 -69.25
N TYR A 448 -33.84 -94.89 -68.40
CA TYR A 448 -33.41 -94.58 -67.04
C TYR A 448 -32.27 -93.53 -67.01
N LEU A 449 -31.20 -93.74 -67.80
CA LEU A 449 -30.06 -92.82 -67.88
C LEU A 449 -30.47 -91.42 -68.36
N LYS A 450 -31.39 -91.33 -69.33
CA LYS A 450 -31.95 -90.04 -69.77
C LYS A 450 -32.68 -89.30 -68.65
N ASN A 451 -33.46 -90.00 -67.83
CA ASN A 451 -34.17 -89.40 -66.71
C ASN A 451 -33.20 -88.91 -65.63
N VAL A 452 -32.20 -89.72 -65.27
CA VAL A 452 -31.15 -89.34 -64.31
C VAL A 452 -30.37 -88.12 -64.81
N LEU A 453 -30.01 -88.05 -66.09
CA LEU A 453 -29.35 -86.89 -66.69
C LEU A 453 -30.21 -85.62 -66.65
N LYS A 454 -31.54 -85.75 -66.82
CA LYS A 454 -32.47 -84.63 -66.71
C LYS A 454 -32.51 -84.07 -65.29
N ILE A 455 -32.74 -84.92 -64.29
CA ILE A 455 -32.79 -84.53 -62.88
C ILE A 455 -31.45 -83.91 -62.44
N HIS A 456 -30.34 -84.52 -62.86
CA HIS A 456 -28.99 -84.02 -62.57
C HIS A 456 -28.72 -82.67 -63.25
N GLY A 457 -29.26 -82.46 -64.45
CA GLY A 457 -29.22 -81.19 -65.16
C GLY A 457 -30.01 -80.08 -64.46
N GLU A 458 -31.22 -80.37 -63.99
CA GLU A 458 -32.06 -79.45 -63.21
C GLU A 458 -31.39 -79.07 -61.88
N ASN A 459 -30.82 -80.05 -61.16
CA ASN A 459 -30.08 -79.81 -59.92
C ASN A 459 -28.82 -78.96 -60.15
N MET A 460 -28.06 -79.24 -61.22
CA MET A 460 -26.93 -78.40 -61.60
C MET A 460 -27.35 -76.96 -61.94
N GLN A 461 -28.52 -76.77 -62.57
CA GLN A 461 -29.02 -75.43 -62.88
C GLN A 461 -29.40 -74.68 -61.61
N TYR A 462 -30.10 -75.33 -60.67
CA TYR A 462 -30.38 -74.76 -59.35
C TYR A 462 -29.11 -74.33 -58.60
N SER A 463 -28.06 -75.16 -58.62
CA SER A 463 -26.76 -74.78 -58.02
C SER A 463 -26.10 -73.59 -58.73
N LYS A 464 -26.26 -73.42 -60.05
CA LYS A 464 -25.75 -72.24 -60.76
C LYS A 464 -26.51 -70.97 -60.37
N ASP A 465 -27.83 -71.06 -60.28
CA ASP A 465 -28.69 -69.93 -59.94
C ASP A 465 -28.38 -69.47 -58.51
N LEU A 466 -28.20 -70.40 -57.56
CA LEU A 466 -27.78 -70.09 -56.20
C LEU A 466 -26.38 -69.44 -56.11
N ILE A 467 -25.42 -69.92 -56.91
CA ILE A 467 -24.09 -69.30 -56.99
C ILE A 467 -24.20 -67.87 -57.54
N PHE A 468 -25.01 -67.66 -58.58
CA PHE A 468 -25.23 -66.35 -59.16
C PHE A 468 -25.82 -65.34 -58.15
N ASP A 469 -26.80 -65.78 -57.37
CA ASP A 469 -27.40 -64.96 -56.30
C ASP A 469 -26.37 -64.63 -55.21
N LEU A 470 -25.57 -65.61 -54.77
CA LEU A 470 -24.49 -65.39 -53.78
C LEU A 470 -23.39 -64.47 -54.31
N GLU A 471 -23.00 -64.60 -55.58
CA GLU A 471 -22.02 -63.70 -56.22
C GLU A 471 -22.55 -62.27 -56.35
N THR A 472 -23.84 -62.11 -56.62
CA THR A 472 -24.51 -60.81 -56.65
C THR A 472 -24.50 -60.17 -55.26
N GLN A 473 -24.89 -60.92 -54.22
CA GLN A 473 -24.85 -60.45 -52.83
C GLN A 473 -23.43 -60.11 -52.38
N LEU A 474 -22.42 -60.91 -52.78
CA LEU A 474 -21.02 -60.63 -52.50
C LEU A 474 -20.56 -59.31 -53.10
N LYS A 475 -20.96 -59.05 -54.35
CA LYS A 475 -20.63 -57.80 -55.04
C LYS A 475 -21.28 -56.60 -54.37
N GLU A 476 -22.56 -56.68 -54.01
CA GLU A 476 -23.25 -55.61 -53.28
C GLU A 476 -22.61 -55.32 -51.91
N LYS A 477 -22.22 -56.36 -51.17
CA LYS A 477 -21.51 -56.23 -49.89
C LYS A 477 -20.12 -55.61 -50.08
N GLU A 478 -19.41 -55.98 -51.14
CA GLU A 478 -18.09 -55.43 -51.48
C GLU A 478 -18.18 -53.94 -51.84
N ASP A 479 -19.16 -53.56 -52.67
CA ASP A 479 -19.43 -52.16 -53.02
C ASP A 479 -19.79 -51.33 -51.77
N LEU A 480 -20.62 -51.88 -50.87
CA LEU A 480 -20.95 -51.23 -49.59
C LEU A 480 -19.74 -51.06 -48.69
N ILE A 481 -18.88 -52.07 -48.56
CA ILE A 481 -17.64 -51.98 -47.77
C ILE A 481 -16.71 -50.91 -48.35
N ASN A 482 -16.55 -50.87 -49.68
CA ASN A 482 -15.73 -49.86 -50.35
C ASN A 482 -16.29 -48.44 -50.15
N GLU A 483 -17.61 -48.26 -50.23
CA GLU A 483 -18.25 -46.97 -49.99
C GLU A 483 -18.09 -46.52 -48.52
N LEU A 484 -18.27 -47.44 -47.57
CA LEU A 484 -18.06 -47.18 -46.15
C LEU A 484 -16.61 -46.82 -45.85
N GLN A 485 -15.64 -47.59 -46.37
CA GLN A 485 -14.22 -47.29 -46.22
C GLN A 485 -13.87 -45.91 -46.79
N ARG A 486 -14.40 -45.56 -47.96
CA ARG A 486 -14.17 -44.24 -48.57
C ARG A 486 -14.76 -43.11 -47.72
N LYS A 487 -16.00 -43.24 -47.26
CA LYS A 487 -16.64 -42.23 -46.39
C LYS A 487 -15.92 -42.09 -45.06
N ASN A 488 -15.48 -43.21 -44.49
CA ASN A 488 -14.72 -43.22 -43.24
C ASN A 488 -13.37 -42.53 -43.40
N GLN A 489 -12.64 -42.82 -44.49
CA GLN A 489 -11.36 -42.15 -44.77
C GLN A 489 -11.56 -40.65 -44.95
N GLN A 490 -12.56 -40.23 -45.74
CA GLN A 490 -12.89 -38.81 -45.89
C GLN A 490 -13.21 -38.12 -44.57
N GLN A 491 -13.92 -38.82 -43.68
CA GLN A 491 -14.26 -38.29 -42.36
C GLN A 491 -13.03 -38.22 -41.44
N ILE A 492 -12.14 -39.22 -41.48
CA ILE A 492 -10.86 -39.21 -40.77
C ILE A 492 -10.01 -38.04 -41.26
N ASP A 493 -9.81 -37.91 -42.58
CA ASP A 493 -9.01 -36.82 -43.18
C ASP A 493 -9.55 -35.44 -42.75
N TYR A 494 -10.88 -35.25 -42.78
CA TYR A 494 -11.51 -34.01 -42.33
C TYR A 494 -11.25 -33.74 -40.84
N LEU A 495 -11.36 -34.77 -40.00
CA LEU A 495 -11.15 -34.64 -38.56
C LEU A 495 -9.67 -34.41 -38.22
N GLU A 496 -8.74 -35.03 -38.94
CA GLU A 496 -7.29 -34.79 -38.82
C GLU A 496 -6.93 -33.35 -39.20
N ILE A 497 -7.49 -32.82 -40.28
CA ILE A 497 -7.32 -31.40 -40.65
C ILE A 497 -7.82 -30.50 -39.52
N GLN A 498 -9.02 -30.75 -39.00
CA GLN A 498 -9.57 -29.97 -37.89
C GLN A 498 -8.75 -30.11 -36.59
N LEU A 499 -8.15 -31.28 -36.35
CA LEU A 499 -7.30 -31.51 -35.18
C LEU A 499 -5.99 -30.72 -35.33
N ASN A 500 -5.34 -30.80 -36.48
CA ASN A 500 -4.10 -30.08 -36.78
C ASN A 500 -4.31 -28.56 -36.70
N GLU A 501 -5.39 -28.03 -37.25
CA GLU A 501 -5.75 -26.61 -37.12
C GLU A 501 -5.90 -26.17 -35.66
N LYS A 502 -6.45 -27.04 -34.80
CA LYS A 502 -6.59 -26.76 -33.36
C LYS A 502 -5.26 -26.88 -32.63
N GLU A 503 -4.42 -27.83 -33.01
CA GLU A 503 -3.08 -28.00 -32.45
C GLU A 503 -2.17 -26.80 -32.80
N ASP A 504 -2.21 -26.33 -34.05
CA ASP A 504 -1.54 -25.11 -34.48
C ASP A 504 -2.03 -23.89 -33.68
N LEU A 505 -3.34 -23.74 -33.51
CA LEU A 505 -3.91 -22.64 -32.71
C LEU A 505 -3.47 -22.72 -31.24
N ILE A 506 -3.41 -23.92 -30.65
CA ILE A 506 -2.93 -24.13 -29.28
C ILE A 506 -1.46 -23.73 -29.19
N ASN A 507 -0.63 -24.14 -30.15
CA ASN A 507 0.80 -23.80 -30.19
C ASN A 507 1.02 -22.29 -30.32
N GLU A 508 0.27 -21.60 -31.20
CA GLU A 508 0.30 -20.15 -31.34
C GLU A 508 -0.13 -19.44 -30.05
N LEU A 509 -1.20 -19.91 -29.40
CA LEU A 509 -1.68 -19.36 -28.13
C LEU A 509 -0.66 -19.57 -27.01
N GLN A 510 -0.04 -20.75 -26.92
CA GLN A 510 1.01 -21.04 -25.94
C GLN A 510 2.21 -20.12 -26.16
N GLN A 511 2.69 -20.00 -27.39
CA GLN A 511 3.82 -19.14 -27.73
C GLN A 511 3.51 -17.66 -27.45
N THR A 512 2.30 -17.20 -27.79
CA THR A 512 1.85 -15.83 -27.50
C THR A 512 1.77 -15.58 -25.99
N ASN A 513 1.21 -16.53 -25.23
CA ASN A 513 1.09 -16.42 -23.78
C ASN A 513 2.46 -16.47 -23.10
N GLU A 514 3.39 -17.28 -23.59
CA GLU A 514 4.77 -17.35 -23.12
C GLU A 514 5.51 -16.02 -23.37
N GLN A 515 5.37 -15.44 -24.56
CA GLN A 515 5.92 -14.10 -24.85
C GLN A 515 5.31 -13.01 -23.97
N GLN A 516 3.99 -13.05 -23.74
CA GLN A 516 3.31 -12.11 -22.85
C GLN A 516 3.79 -12.27 -21.41
N ASN A 517 3.92 -13.51 -20.91
CA ASN A 517 4.42 -13.80 -19.58
C ASN A 517 5.88 -13.33 -19.41
N ILE A 518 6.75 -13.56 -20.39
CA ILE A 518 8.13 -13.02 -20.39
C ILE A 518 8.09 -11.49 -20.32
N GLY A 519 7.23 -10.84 -21.11
CA GLY A 519 7.07 -9.39 -21.08
C GLY A 519 6.62 -8.86 -19.72
N LEU A 520 5.65 -9.53 -19.09
CA LEU A 520 5.13 -9.22 -17.76
C LEU A 520 6.16 -9.47 -16.66
N GLU A 521 6.92 -10.57 -16.73
CA GLU A 521 8.01 -10.88 -15.80
C GLU A 521 9.14 -9.84 -15.86
N ILE A 522 9.52 -9.40 -17.07
CA ILE A 522 10.51 -8.33 -17.23
C ILE A 522 10.00 -7.03 -16.60
N GLN A 523 8.71 -6.71 -16.77
CA GLN A 523 8.12 -5.52 -16.14
C GLN A 523 8.08 -5.65 -14.61
N LEU A 524 7.72 -6.82 -14.08
CA LEU A 524 7.75 -7.14 -12.65
C LEU A 524 9.15 -6.95 -12.08
N LYS A 525 10.17 -7.60 -12.67
CA LYS A 525 11.57 -7.47 -12.23
C LYS A 525 12.05 -6.03 -12.26
N LYS A 526 11.67 -5.23 -13.28
CA LYS A 526 12.00 -3.80 -13.33
C LYS A 526 11.36 -3.02 -12.18
N LYS A 527 10.07 -3.26 -11.89
CA LYS A 527 9.36 -2.61 -10.79
C LYS A 527 9.91 -3.03 -9.42
N GLU A 528 10.17 -4.32 -9.20
CA GLU A 528 10.80 -4.86 -7.98
C GLU A 528 12.21 -4.28 -7.75
N PHE A 529 13.00 -4.17 -8.82
CA PHE A 529 14.31 -3.53 -8.78
C PHE A 529 14.21 -2.06 -8.39
N LEU A 530 13.25 -1.32 -8.96
CA LEU A 530 13.01 0.09 -8.60
C LEU A 530 12.62 0.24 -7.12
N ILE A 531 11.72 -0.61 -6.62
CA ILE A 531 11.32 -0.62 -5.21
C ILE A 531 12.54 -0.89 -4.31
N SER A 532 13.34 -1.90 -4.64
CA SER A 532 14.55 -2.24 -3.89
C SER A 532 15.55 -1.08 -3.88
N LYS A 533 15.75 -0.42 -5.04
CA LYS A 533 16.65 0.73 -5.16
C LYS A 533 16.17 1.93 -4.36
N ILE A 534 14.86 2.21 -4.36
CA ILE A 534 14.25 3.28 -3.55
C ILE A 534 14.40 2.97 -2.06
N GLN A 535 14.11 1.74 -1.64
CA GLN A 535 14.25 1.33 -0.23
C GLN A 535 15.70 1.43 0.25
N GLN A 536 16.64 0.92 -0.54
CA GLN A 536 18.08 1.00 -0.23
C GLN A 536 18.54 2.46 -0.13
N THR A 537 18.15 3.31 -1.09
CA THR A 537 18.51 4.73 -1.10
C THR A 537 17.93 5.45 0.11
N ASN A 538 16.68 5.17 0.47
CA ASN A 538 16.04 5.76 1.65
C ASN A 538 16.68 5.29 2.96
N GLN A 539 17.02 4.01 3.08
CA GLN A 539 17.74 3.50 4.26
C GLN A 539 19.13 4.13 4.39
N GLN A 540 19.87 4.24 3.28
CA GLN A 540 21.20 4.82 3.26
C GLN A 540 21.16 6.30 3.66
N ARG A 541 20.25 7.08 3.06
CA ARG A 541 20.03 8.49 3.44
C ARG A 541 19.61 8.66 4.89
N LEU A 542 18.72 7.80 5.40
CA LEU A 542 18.31 7.86 6.80
C LEU A 542 19.50 7.58 7.74
N GLY A 543 20.36 6.62 7.39
CA GLY A 543 21.60 6.35 8.11
C GLY A 543 22.57 7.54 8.11
N GLU A 544 22.75 8.18 6.96
CA GLU A 544 23.59 9.39 6.81
C GLU A 544 23.05 10.57 7.62
N ILE A 545 21.73 10.81 7.55
CA ILE A 545 21.03 11.83 8.34
C ILE A 545 21.24 11.59 9.84
N ASN A 546 21.02 10.36 10.33
CA ASN A 546 21.18 10.02 11.74
C ASN A 546 22.64 10.19 12.21
N CYS A 547 23.61 9.80 11.39
CA CYS A 547 25.03 9.98 11.68
C CYS A 547 25.42 11.46 11.77
N LEU A 548 24.96 12.29 10.83
CA LEU A 548 25.19 13.73 10.85
C LEU A 548 24.52 14.38 12.06
N PHE A 549 23.29 13.98 12.41
CA PHE A 549 22.58 14.50 13.58
C PHE A 549 23.36 14.22 14.87
N SER A 550 23.85 12.98 15.04
CA SER A 550 24.67 12.60 16.19
C SER A 550 25.99 13.39 16.24
N LYS A 551 26.66 13.59 15.10
CA LYS A 551 27.88 14.40 15.01
C LYS A 551 27.63 15.87 15.37
N ILE A 552 26.56 16.48 14.84
CA ILE A 552 26.16 17.85 15.15
C ILE A 552 25.92 17.98 16.66
N GLN A 553 25.12 17.08 17.24
CA GLN A 553 24.79 17.12 18.67
C GLN A 553 26.02 16.97 19.57
N THR A 554 26.96 16.09 19.19
CA THR A 554 28.22 15.90 19.92
C THR A 554 29.08 17.17 19.87
N LYS A 555 29.21 17.76 18.68
CA LYS A 555 30.00 18.98 18.47
C LYS A 555 29.36 20.20 19.13
N GLU A 556 28.04 20.31 19.15
CA GLU A 556 27.31 21.36 19.88
C GLU A 556 27.55 21.25 21.40
N ASN A 557 27.56 20.04 21.95
CA ASN A 557 27.91 19.84 23.36
C ASN A 557 29.36 20.24 23.66
N GLU A 558 30.30 19.89 22.75
CA GLU A 558 31.71 20.31 22.86
C GLU A 558 31.86 21.84 22.75
N LEU A 559 31.16 22.49 21.83
CA LEU A 559 31.15 23.94 21.67
C LEU A 559 30.58 24.64 22.91
N ASN A 560 29.48 24.14 23.46
CA ASN A 560 28.89 24.69 24.69
C ASN A 560 29.87 24.61 25.86
N LYS A 561 30.60 23.49 25.98
CA LYS A 561 31.64 23.32 27.00
C LYS A 561 32.79 24.32 26.79
N LEU A 562 33.38 24.36 25.60
CA LEU A 562 34.44 25.32 25.24
C LEU A 562 34.01 26.78 25.44
N SER A 563 32.75 27.10 25.13
CA SER A 563 32.22 28.45 25.30
C SER A 563 32.09 28.80 26.77
N ASN A 564 31.62 27.87 27.61
CA ASN A 564 31.53 28.09 29.05
C ASN A 564 32.90 28.22 29.70
N ASP A 565 33.85 27.36 29.31
CA ASP A 565 35.24 27.39 29.80
C ASP A 565 35.89 28.73 29.42
N PHE A 566 35.79 29.14 28.14
CA PHE A 566 36.29 30.43 27.65
C PHE A 566 35.68 31.64 28.37
N ILE A 567 34.38 31.62 28.65
CA ILE A 567 33.70 32.70 29.39
C ILE A 567 34.14 32.76 30.86
N SER A 568 34.59 31.64 31.43
CA SER A 568 35.02 31.54 32.83
C SER A 568 36.50 31.88 33.04
N GLU A 569 37.37 31.59 32.07
CA GLU A 569 38.83 31.78 32.17
C GLU A 569 39.31 33.13 31.64
N SER A 570 38.54 33.79 30.75
CA SER A 570 38.92 35.08 30.16
C SER A 570 38.45 36.28 31.02
N GLU A 571 39.22 37.37 31.03
CA GLU A 571 38.80 38.67 31.59
C GLU A 571 37.81 39.42 30.67
N LEU A 572 36.94 38.69 29.98
CA LEU A 572 35.93 39.25 29.10
C LEU A 572 34.82 39.92 29.92
N GLY A 573 34.92 41.24 30.09
CA GLY A 573 33.83 42.09 30.58
C GLY A 573 32.59 42.02 29.67
N ARG A 574 31.48 42.68 30.05
CA ARG A 574 30.21 42.66 29.28
C ARG A 574 30.38 42.96 27.79
N ALA A 575 31.14 44.00 27.46
CA ALA A 575 31.41 44.40 26.07
C ALA A 575 32.11 43.30 25.26
N GLY A 576 33.02 42.55 25.88
CA GLY A 576 33.71 41.43 25.25
C GLY A 576 32.81 40.23 25.00
N LYS A 577 31.87 39.92 25.92
CA LYS A 577 30.88 38.84 25.73
C LYS A 577 29.88 39.16 24.61
N ASP A 578 29.43 40.41 24.53
CA ASP A 578 28.55 40.86 23.44
C ASP A 578 29.27 40.81 22.07
N LEU A 579 30.55 41.23 22.03
CA LEU A 579 31.37 41.11 20.83
C LEU A 579 31.59 39.64 20.43
N LEU A 580 31.81 38.73 21.39
CA LEU A 580 31.98 37.30 21.12
C LEU A 580 30.71 36.72 20.47
N LYS A 581 29.53 37.03 21.02
CA LYS A 581 28.25 36.60 20.45
C LYS A 581 28.09 37.10 19.00
N LYS A 582 28.39 38.39 18.78
CA LYS A 582 28.37 39.00 17.45
C LYS A 582 29.35 38.32 16.49
N LEU A 583 30.55 37.96 16.97
CA LEU A 583 31.55 37.27 16.17
C LEU A 583 31.08 35.88 15.73
N LEU A 584 30.45 35.11 16.63
CA LEU A 584 29.90 33.79 16.34
C LEU A 584 28.73 33.89 15.34
N GLU A 585 27.87 34.90 15.45
CA GLU A 585 26.75 35.15 14.52
C GLU A 585 27.24 35.55 13.11
N GLU A 586 28.23 36.44 13.02
CA GLU A 586 28.84 36.83 11.74
C GLU A 586 29.57 35.65 11.09
N GLN A 587 30.14 34.73 11.89
CA GLN A 587 30.78 33.53 11.36
C GLN A 587 29.77 32.56 10.74
N ASP A 588 28.58 32.39 11.32
CA ASP A 588 27.50 31.57 10.77
C ASP A 588 27.00 32.10 9.43
N LYS A 589 26.78 33.42 9.34
CA LYS A 589 26.41 34.07 8.08
C LYS A 589 27.47 33.88 7.00
N PHE A 590 28.74 34.13 7.35
CA PHE A 590 29.87 33.99 6.42
C PHE A 590 29.95 32.58 5.82
N ILE A 591 29.82 31.54 6.67
CA ILE A 591 29.95 30.15 6.23
C ILE A 591 28.73 29.68 5.41
N ARG A 592 27.51 30.12 5.76
CA ARG A 592 26.27 29.68 5.08
C ARG A 592 26.05 30.36 3.73
N PHE A 593 26.35 31.65 3.61
CA PHE A 593 26.01 32.44 2.43
C PHE A 593 27.20 32.74 1.52
N ASN A 594 28.41 32.30 1.92
CA ASN A 594 29.65 32.63 1.22
C ASN A 594 29.78 34.15 1.01
N ASP A 595 29.24 34.90 1.96
CA ASP A 595 28.95 36.33 1.81
C ASP A 595 30.22 37.16 1.99
N TYR A 596 30.31 38.27 1.28
CA TYR A 596 31.51 39.11 1.20
C TYR A 596 31.83 39.91 2.48
N SER A 597 31.28 39.54 3.66
CA SER A 597 31.51 40.19 4.96
C SER A 597 32.78 39.75 5.71
N SER A 598 33.79 39.22 4.99
CA SER A 598 35.13 38.95 5.54
C SER A 598 35.67 40.14 6.35
N GLU A 599 35.36 41.37 5.93
CA GLU A 599 35.77 42.59 6.64
C GLU A 599 35.09 42.78 8.00
N GLU A 600 33.78 42.56 8.15
CA GLU A 600 33.08 42.76 9.43
C GLU A 600 33.39 41.64 10.43
N LEU A 601 33.51 40.40 9.96
CA LEU A 601 33.97 39.27 10.77
C LEU A 601 35.38 39.52 11.29
N GLU A 602 36.33 39.90 10.41
CA GLU A 602 37.71 40.18 10.84
C GLU A 602 37.85 41.48 11.64
N LYS A 603 36.99 42.48 11.43
CA LYS A 603 36.97 43.70 12.23
C LYS A 603 36.52 43.39 13.67
N THR A 604 35.44 42.63 13.82
CA THR A 604 34.92 42.19 15.13
C THR A 604 35.94 41.30 15.84
N LYS A 605 36.61 40.41 15.11
CA LYS A 605 37.67 39.53 15.63
C LYS A 605 38.88 40.33 16.14
N LYS A 606 39.36 41.29 15.35
CA LYS A 606 40.46 42.19 15.74
C LYS A 606 40.10 43.05 16.95
N GLU A 607 38.85 43.49 17.06
CA GLU A 607 38.37 44.32 18.16
C GLU A 607 38.32 43.57 19.50
N ILE A 608 37.91 42.29 19.47
CA ILE A 608 38.01 41.39 20.63
C ILE A 608 39.47 41.14 21.02
N ILE A 609 40.32 40.78 20.05
CA ILE A 609 41.71 40.42 20.31
C ILE A 609 42.51 41.60 20.88
N LYS A 610 42.28 42.82 20.39
CA LYS A 610 43.08 44.01 20.75
C LYS A 610 42.75 44.58 22.13
N ASN A 611 41.51 44.44 22.58
CA ASN A 611 41.01 45.15 23.75
C ASN A 611 40.73 44.25 24.96
N HIS A 612 40.61 42.93 24.76
CA HIS A 612 39.99 42.06 25.76
C HIS A 612 40.63 40.68 25.95
N LEU A 613 41.64 40.29 25.16
CA LEU A 613 42.21 38.94 25.22
C LEU A 613 43.73 38.96 25.38
N ASN A 614 44.26 38.05 26.21
CA ASN A 614 45.69 37.73 26.26
C ASN A 614 46.06 36.65 25.21
N SER A 615 47.33 36.22 25.17
CA SER A 615 47.81 35.21 24.21
C SER A 615 47.02 33.89 24.24
N ASP A 616 46.72 33.38 25.43
CA ASP A 616 46.04 32.09 25.62
C ASP A 616 44.55 32.19 25.27
N ASP A 617 43.93 33.33 25.59
CA ASP A 617 42.58 33.67 25.21
C ASP A 617 42.38 33.72 23.68
N VAL A 618 43.36 34.21 22.92
CA VAL A 618 43.30 34.23 21.44
C VAL A 618 43.33 32.81 20.86
N GLN A 619 44.06 31.91 21.50
CA GLN A 619 44.12 30.49 21.13
C GLN A 619 42.77 29.80 21.41
N ASN A 620 42.17 30.06 22.58
CA ASN A 620 40.87 29.54 22.96
C ASN A 620 39.73 30.08 22.07
N LEU A 621 39.75 31.38 21.72
CA LEU A 621 38.83 32.00 20.77
C LEU A 621 38.91 31.33 19.38
N SER A 622 40.12 31.04 18.90
CA SER A 622 40.31 30.36 17.61
C SER A 622 39.79 28.91 17.65
N SER A 623 39.97 28.22 18.77
CA SER A 623 39.42 26.87 18.99
C SER A 623 37.89 26.90 18.94
N LEU A 624 37.26 27.88 19.60
CA LEU A 624 35.81 28.09 19.62
C LEU A 624 35.24 28.33 18.21
N LEU A 625 35.83 29.27 17.47
CA LEU A 625 35.45 29.62 16.09
C LEU A 625 35.64 28.45 15.13
N ASN A 626 36.70 27.66 15.28
CA ASN A 626 36.92 26.47 14.45
C ASN A 626 35.84 25.42 14.72
N LYS A 627 35.46 25.23 15.99
CA LYS A 627 34.41 24.27 16.38
C LYS A 627 33.04 24.68 15.86
N GLN A 628 32.71 25.97 15.96
CA GLN A 628 31.47 26.49 15.41
C GLN A 628 31.43 26.33 13.89
N ALA A 629 32.51 26.66 13.18
CA ALA A 629 32.61 26.43 11.74
C ALA A 629 32.42 24.96 11.34
N GLU A 630 32.91 24.02 12.16
CA GLU A 630 32.73 22.58 11.98
C GLU A 630 31.24 22.19 12.09
N ILE A 631 30.53 22.72 13.09
CA ILE A 631 29.08 22.49 13.28
C ILE A 631 28.28 23.05 12.11
N ILE A 632 28.59 24.27 11.65
CA ILE A 632 27.88 24.92 10.56
C ILE A 632 28.05 24.11 9.26
N ARG A 633 29.26 23.61 8.98
CA ARG A 633 29.52 22.73 7.83
C ARG A 633 28.75 21.41 7.92
N LEU A 634 28.66 20.80 9.11
CA LEU A 634 27.87 19.59 9.30
C LEU A 634 26.36 19.85 9.11
N LYS A 635 25.85 21.00 9.55
CA LYS A 635 24.46 21.42 9.33
C LYS A 635 24.16 21.63 7.84
N LEU A 636 25.09 22.25 7.09
CA LEU A 636 24.98 22.39 5.64
C LEU A 636 25.01 21.05 4.90
N GLN A 637 25.83 20.09 5.35
CA GLN A 637 25.79 18.72 4.82
C GLN A 637 24.45 18.02 5.08
N LEU A 638 23.84 18.25 6.25
CA LEU A 638 22.51 17.72 6.56
C LEU A 638 21.41 18.34 5.68
N GLU A 639 21.52 19.64 5.40
CA GLU A 639 20.61 20.36 4.49
C GLU A 639 20.70 19.82 3.05
N SER A 640 21.90 19.54 2.54
CA SER A 640 22.03 19.00 1.18
C SER A 640 21.43 17.60 1.03
N LEU A 641 21.54 16.74 2.05
CA LEU A 641 20.99 15.39 2.05
C LEU A 641 19.46 15.32 2.18
N THR A 642 18.85 16.36 2.76
CA THR A 642 17.39 16.45 2.92
C THR A 642 16.69 17.11 1.73
N THR A 643 17.44 17.78 0.85
CA THR A 643 16.90 18.50 -0.32
C THR A 643 16.74 17.60 -1.57
N ILE A 644 17.65 16.63 -1.75
CA ILE A 644 17.63 15.61 -2.82
C ILE A 644 16.70 14.47 -2.41
#